data_AF-A0A1V6JBE7-F1
#
_entry.id   AF-A0A1V6JBE7-F1
#
_cell.length_a   1.000
_cell.length_b   1.000
_cell.length_c   1.000
_cell.angle_alpha   90.00
_cell.angle_beta   90.00
_cell.angle_gamma   90.00
#
_symmetry.space_group_name_H-M   'P 1'
#
loop_
_entity.id
_entity.type
_entity.pdbx_description
1 polymer ?
#
loop_
_entity_poly.entity_id
_entity_poly.type
_entity_poly.pdbx_seq_one_letter_code
_entity_poly.pdbx_strand_id
1 'polypeptide(L)'
;MAETYQPSLRAQILTRRTYNRALNEEGTQFETWAQTVDRVIEHQRWLWKRQLRRPLNKTQEAELEELRGLLLARKVGVAGRTLWLGGTEIAKVREACQFNCAHLEIQTVDDMVDALWLLLQGCGVGVTPKSGGISGFTQPILDVQIIRSTRQDKNGRETNLETWNPETKEWTISVGDTAEAWAKSVGKLLAGKYTAEKLTLDFSEIRPAGTRLTGYGWIGQGDETISVAYRAIIEIMNRRAGQLLRKMDIHDICNWLGTILSTRRSAEISLFEYGAPEWQEFAVCKKDYWSKGQPQRGMSNNSLVFYQKPTRAELRGIFDLMLASGGSEPGFINGAAALNRAPWFSGVNPCAEILLGNRAFCNLTTIDLAKFKDNPSGMHRAIYIIARANYRQTCVNLKDGILQHSWHENNDFLHLCGVSLTGVVRRPDLGPYELRLLRNAAIMGAYSMADELGLPRPKNVTTLKPEGTISKCYDTTEGAHKPLARYIFNNVTFVKHDPLVNVLREAGYAIMSHPNGSGDWIITLPVAWDDVDFETVNGLEVNTETAIDQLERYKLLMDNYVEQNCSITVSYAPAEVDAIIEWLLQYWDHYVGVSFLLRADPLKTAADLGYPYLPQQPVTKEVYDAYVASLKPLDLESLKAQSEDAVDMGNDCAGGACPVR
;
A
#
# COMPACT_ATOMS: atom_id res chain seq x y z
N MET A 1 31.96 -14.64 -14.50
CA MET A 1 30.50 -14.50 -14.70
C MET A 1 29.89 -14.39 -13.32
N ALA A 2 29.17 -13.31 -13.01
CA ALA A 2 28.50 -13.21 -11.71
C ALA A 2 27.53 -14.40 -11.59
N GLU A 3 27.60 -15.13 -10.47
CA GLU A 3 26.60 -16.16 -10.16
C GLU A 3 25.21 -15.55 -10.35
N THR A 4 24.45 -16.09 -11.29
CA THR A 4 23.05 -15.73 -11.49
C THR A 4 22.30 -16.10 -10.22
N TYR A 5 21.89 -15.09 -9.46
CA TYR A 5 21.05 -15.26 -8.28
C TYR A 5 19.83 -16.12 -8.65
N GLN A 6 19.69 -17.28 -8.00
CA GLN A 6 18.56 -18.18 -8.20
C GLN A 6 17.53 -17.92 -7.09
N PRO A 7 16.38 -17.28 -7.39
CA PRO A 7 15.34 -17.04 -6.39
C PRO A 7 14.73 -18.35 -5.90
N SER A 8 14.27 -18.36 -4.64
CA SER A 8 13.48 -19.48 -4.12
C SER A 8 12.21 -19.68 -4.95
N LEU A 9 11.68 -20.90 -4.95
CA LEU A 9 10.44 -21.20 -5.65
C LEU A 9 9.28 -20.33 -5.14
N ARG A 10 9.22 -20.05 -3.83
CA ARG A 10 8.29 -19.07 -3.24
C ARG A 10 8.43 -17.70 -3.92
N ALA A 11 9.65 -17.17 -4.02
CA ALA A 11 9.89 -15.87 -4.64
C ALA A 11 9.51 -15.86 -6.13
N GLN A 12 9.72 -16.97 -6.84
CA GLN A 12 9.31 -17.11 -8.25
C GLN A 12 7.78 -17.11 -8.39
N ILE A 13 7.06 -17.91 -7.58
CA ILE A 13 5.59 -17.98 -7.55
C ILE A 13 5.01 -16.58 -7.29
N LEU A 14 5.49 -15.91 -6.24
CA LEU A 14 5.00 -14.60 -5.84
C LEU A 14 5.33 -13.50 -6.87
N THR A 15 6.48 -13.58 -7.53
CA THR A 15 6.82 -12.65 -8.62
C THR A 15 5.90 -12.84 -9.82
N ARG A 16 5.66 -14.09 -10.23
CA ARG A 16 4.82 -14.41 -11.38
C ARG A 16 3.39 -13.90 -11.21
N ARG A 17 2.79 -14.11 -10.04
CA ARG A 17 1.41 -13.69 -9.78
C ARG A 17 1.24 -12.18 -9.56
N THR A 18 2.28 -11.48 -9.13
CA THR A 18 2.18 -10.09 -8.69
C THR A 18 2.73 -9.09 -9.71
N TYR A 19 3.84 -9.39 -10.37
CA TYR A 19 4.57 -8.42 -11.20
C TYR A 19 4.68 -8.80 -12.66
N ASN A 20 4.62 -10.10 -12.99
CA ASN A 20 4.67 -10.55 -14.37
C ASN A 20 3.29 -10.33 -14.98
N ARG A 21 3.21 -9.47 -15.99
CA ARG A 21 1.94 -9.16 -16.65
C ARG A 21 1.54 -10.27 -17.61
N ALA A 22 0.24 -10.40 -17.83
CA ALA A 22 -0.27 -11.21 -18.93
C ALA A 22 0.13 -10.61 -20.29
N LEU A 23 0.55 -11.45 -21.22
CA LEU A 23 0.90 -11.12 -22.61
C LEU A 23 -0.29 -11.31 -23.56
N ASN A 24 -1.37 -11.96 -23.10
CA ASN A 24 -2.61 -12.19 -23.84
C ASN A 24 -3.84 -11.88 -22.97
N GLU A 25 -5.01 -11.71 -23.61
CA GLU A 25 -6.24 -11.32 -22.93
C GLU A 25 -6.79 -12.39 -21.97
N GLU A 26 -6.59 -13.66 -22.35
CA GLU A 26 -6.99 -14.82 -21.56
C GLU A 26 -6.19 -14.94 -20.26
N GLY A 27 -5.03 -14.29 -20.17
CA GLY A 27 -4.19 -14.32 -18.97
C GLY A 27 -3.54 -15.69 -18.73
N THR A 28 -3.17 -16.39 -19.81
CA THR A 28 -2.51 -17.70 -19.74
C THR A 28 -1.01 -17.59 -20.01
N GLN A 29 -0.58 -16.59 -20.77
CA GLN A 29 0.83 -16.29 -21.03
C GLN A 29 1.25 -15.07 -20.22
N PHE A 30 2.38 -15.17 -19.51
CA PHE A 30 2.89 -14.11 -18.65
C PHE A 30 4.33 -13.74 -19.02
N GLU A 31 4.71 -12.51 -18.71
CA GLU A 31 6.10 -12.06 -18.72
C GLU A 31 6.99 -13.02 -17.91
N THR A 32 8.26 -13.13 -18.28
CA THR A 32 9.32 -13.61 -17.37
C THR A 32 9.81 -12.46 -16.50
N TRP A 33 10.57 -12.77 -15.45
CA TRP A 33 11.21 -11.72 -14.65
C TRP A 33 12.11 -10.81 -15.50
N ALA A 34 12.84 -11.38 -16.47
CA ALA A 34 13.67 -10.60 -17.38
C ALA A 34 12.82 -9.63 -18.24
N GLN A 35 11.70 -10.09 -18.78
CA GLN A 35 10.79 -9.23 -19.56
C GLN A 35 10.18 -8.11 -18.69
N THR A 36 9.79 -8.41 -17.45
CA THR A 36 9.32 -7.40 -16.49
C THR A 36 10.41 -6.36 -16.20
N VAL A 37 11.67 -6.78 -16.00
CA VAL A 37 12.81 -5.87 -15.79
C VAL A 37 13.10 -5.04 -17.04
N ASP A 38 13.09 -5.64 -18.23
CA ASP A 38 13.30 -4.92 -19.49
C ASP A 38 12.29 -3.80 -19.67
N ARG A 39 11.01 -4.08 -19.37
CA ARG A 39 9.94 -3.08 -19.40
C ARG A 39 10.18 -1.95 -18.37
N VAL A 40 10.68 -2.26 -17.18
CA VAL A 40 11.07 -1.26 -16.17
C VAL A 40 12.25 -0.40 -16.64
N ILE A 41 13.23 -0.98 -17.34
CA ILE A 41 14.35 -0.22 -17.91
C ILE A 41 13.87 0.71 -19.02
N GLU A 42 12.96 0.27 -19.88
CA GLU A 42 12.35 1.14 -20.89
C GLU A 42 11.55 2.29 -20.28
N HIS A 43 10.90 2.06 -19.13
CA HIS A 43 10.26 3.13 -18.34
C HIS A 43 11.27 4.18 -17.87
N GLN A 44 12.38 3.73 -17.28
CA GLN A 44 13.45 4.59 -16.79
C GLN A 44 14.12 5.37 -17.93
N ARG A 45 14.32 4.72 -19.07
CA ARG A 45 14.78 5.34 -20.32
C ARG A 45 13.83 6.40 -20.81
N TRP A 46 12.52 6.13 -20.81
CA TRP A 46 11.49 7.09 -21.23
C TRP A 46 11.51 8.35 -20.36
N LEU A 47 11.48 8.19 -19.02
CA LEU A 47 11.57 9.32 -18.07
C LEU A 47 12.81 10.17 -18.32
N TRP A 48 13.97 9.53 -18.51
CA TRP A 48 15.24 10.21 -18.71
C TRP A 48 15.28 10.97 -20.04
N LYS A 49 14.87 10.34 -21.15
CA LYS A 49 14.81 10.97 -22.48
C LYS A 49 13.81 12.12 -22.51
N ARG A 50 12.65 11.96 -21.85
CA ARG A 50 11.62 12.99 -21.75
C ARG A 50 12.17 14.27 -21.15
N GLN A 51 12.92 14.14 -20.04
CA GLN A 51 13.47 15.30 -19.36
C GLN A 51 14.65 15.92 -20.12
N LEU A 52 15.55 15.10 -20.67
CA LEU A 52 16.68 15.60 -21.45
C LEU A 52 16.29 16.18 -22.82
N ARG A 53 15.12 15.79 -23.36
CA ARG A 53 14.65 16.13 -24.71
C ARG A 53 15.66 15.76 -25.82
N ARG A 54 16.46 14.71 -25.57
CA ARG A 54 17.42 14.13 -26.51
C ARG A 54 17.60 12.63 -26.26
N PRO A 55 18.19 11.87 -27.20
CA PRO A 55 18.65 10.51 -26.94
C PRO A 55 19.67 10.45 -25.80
N LEU A 56 19.72 9.29 -25.13
CA LEU A 56 20.74 9.02 -24.11
C LEU A 56 22.11 8.76 -24.78
N ASN A 57 23.18 9.15 -24.10
CA ASN A 57 24.55 8.86 -24.53
C ASN A 57 25.02 7.49 -24.00
N LYS A 58 26.20 7.02 -24.44
CA LYS A 58 26.74 5.70 -24.05
C LYS A 58 26.88 5.51 -22.53
N THR A 59 27.23 6.56 -21.79
CA THR A 59 27.38 6.48 -20.32
C THR A 59 26.02 6.33 -19.64
N GLN A 60 25.01 7.06 -20.10
CA GLN A 60 23.65 6.98 -19.60
C GLN A 60 23.01 5.62 -19.93
N GLU A 61 23.29 5.08 -21.11
CA GLU A 61 22.91 3.71 -21.50
C GLU A 61 23.57 2.65 -20.60
N ALA A 62 24.87 2.79 -20.34
CA ALA A 62 25.59 1.87 -19.45
C ALA A 62 25.04 1.88 -18.01
N GLU A 63 24.58 3.04 -17.52
CA GLU A 63 23.91 3.14 -16.21
C GLU A 63 22.60 2.35 -16.17
N LEU A 64 21.81 2.38 -17.25
CA LEU A 64 20.57 1.61 -17.35
C LEU A 64 20.85 0.11 -17.39
N GLU A 65 21.92 -0.33 -18.06
CA GLU A 65 22.34 -1.73 -18.03
C GLU A 65 22.87 -2.15 -16.65
N GLU A 66 23.54 -1.26 -15.92
CA GLU A 66 23.93 -1.51 -14.53
C GLU A 66 22.69 -1.68 -13.62
N LEU A 67 21.71 -0.78 -13.74
CA LEU A 67 20.43 -0.90 -13.04
C LEU A 67 19.71 -2.20 -13.41
N ARG A 68 19.71 -2.58 -14.70
CA ARG A 68 19.13 -3.83 -15.20
C ARG A 68 19.75 -5.04 -14.51
N GLY A 69 21.08 -5.10 -14.45
CA GLY A 69 21.81 -6.17 -13.77
C GLY A 69 21.44 -6.27 -12.28
N LEU A 70 21.33 -5.14 -11.58
CA LEU A 70 20.94 -5.11 -10.16
C LEU A 70 19.49 -5.58 -9.93
N LEU A 71 18.56 -5.21 -10.82
CA LEU A 71 17.16 -5.65 -10.77
C LEU A 71 17.02 -7.15 -11.07
N LEU A 72 17.71 -7.66 -12.10
CA LEU A 72 17.72 -9.09 -12.42
C LEU A 72 18.23 -9.93 -11.25
N ALA A 73 19.32 -9.48 -10.62
CA ALA A 73 19.88 -10.12 -9.43
C ALA A 73 19.05 -9.90 -8.14
N ARG A 74 17.92 -9.18 -8.24
CA ARG A 74 17.05 -8.81 -7.11
C ARG A 74 17.83 -8.14 -5.97
N LYS A 75 18.86 -7.37 -6.28
CA LYS A 75 19.66 -6.62 -5.30
C LYS A 75 19.06 -5.27 -4.96
N VAL A 76 18.34 -4.69 -5.92
CA VAL A 76 17.56 -3.45 -5.78
C VAL A 76 16.18 -3.67 -6.37
N GLY A 77 15.22 -2.83 -5.98
CA GLY A 77 13.86 -2.86 -6.51
C GLY A 77 13.31 -1.45 -6.70
N VAL A 78 12.59 -1.24 -7.81
CA VAL A 78 11.71 -0.08 -7.95
C VAL A 78 10.40 -0.32 -7.17
N ALA A 79 9.53 0.69 -7.08
CA ALA A 79 8.21 0.51 -6.48
C ALA A 79 7.47 -0.68 -7.13
N GLY A 80 6.71 -1.44 -6.35
CA GLY A 80 5.90 -2.55 -6.88
C GLY A 80 4.94 -2.11 -7.98
N ARG A 81 4.52 -0.84 -7.95
CA ARG A 81 3.76 -0.23 -9.04
C ARG A 81 4.53 -0.09 -10.34
N THR A 82 5.77 0.36 -10.26
CA THR A 82 6.65 0.47 -11.43
C THR A 82 6.98 -0.93 -11.97
N LEU A 83 7.16 -1.94 -11.11
CA LEU A 83 7.25 -3.34 -11.56
C LEU A 83 6.00 -3.76 -12.34
N TRP A 84 4.79 -3.42 -11.86
CA TRP A 84 3.52 -3.80 -12.49
C TRP A 84 3.16 -3.00 -13.75
N LEU A 85 3.37 -1.68 -13.77
CA LEU A 85 2.86 -0.77 -14.80
C LEU A 85 3.96 -0.01 -15.55
N GLY A 86 5.17 0.14 -14.99
CA GLY A 86 6.23 0.91 -15.64
C GLY A 86 6.41 0.45 -17.09
N GLY A 87 6.62 1.38 -18.02
CA GLY A 87 6.87 1.06 -19.43
C GLY A 87 5.63 0.69 -20.25
N THR A 88 4.47 0.51 -19.62
CA THR A 88 3.19 0.36 -20.33
C THR A 88 2.65 1.70 -20.86
N GLU A 89 1.72 1.68 -21.81
CA GLU A 89 1.11 2.91 -22.32
C GLU A 89 0.28 3.64 -21.27
N ILE A 90 -0.43 2.92 -20.39
CA ILE A 90 -1.21 3.55 -19.32
C ILE A 90 -0.30 4.33 -18.35
N ALA A 91 0.93 3.88 -18.13
CA ALA A 91 1.91 4.58 -17.29
C ALA A 91 2.39 5.92 -17.88
N LYS A 92 2.27 6.10 -19.20
CA LYS A 92 2.65 7.34 -19.90
C LYS A 92 1.49 8.31 -20.03
N VAL A 93 0.25 7.82 -20.02
CA VAL A 93 -0.96 8.65 -20.14
C VAL A 93 -1.52 9.04 -18.77
N ARG A 94 -1.41 8.16 -17.77
CA ARG A 94 -1.85 8.40 -16.38
C ARG A 94 -0.69 8.20 -15.43
N GLU A 95 0.19 9.19 -15.36
CA GLU A 95 1.48 9.02 -14.69
C GLU A 95 1.36 8.90 -13.15
N ALA A 96 0.27 9.42 -12.56
CA ALA A 96 -0.09 9.21 -11.16
C ALA A 96 -0.21 7.71 -10.80
N CYS A 97 -0.56 6.86 -11.79
CA CYS A 97 -0.67 5.42 -11.56
C CYS A 97 0.65 4.76 -11.19
N GLN A 98 1.81 5.43 -11.35
CA GLN A 98 3.14 4.93 -10.98
C GLN A 98 3.46 5.07 -9.50
N PHE A 99 2.68 5.85 -8.75
CA PHE A 99 2.90 6.06 -7.32
C PHE A 99 2.03 5.11 -6.50
N ASN A 100 2.64 4.53 -5.47
CA ASN A 100 1.96 3.53 -4.65
C ASN A 100 0.99 4.16 -3.66
N CYS A 101 1.35 5.32 -3.13
CA CYS A 101 0.59 6.01 -2.11
C CYS A 101 0.74 7.53 -2.22
N ALA A 102 -0.17 8.23 -1.55
CA ALA A 102 -0.25 9.67 -1.52
C ALA A 102 -0.85 10.17 -0.19
N HIS A 103 -0.88 11.48 0.00
CA HIS A 103 -1.54 12.13 1.12
C HIS A 103 -2.20 13.45 0.69
N LEU A 104 -3.36 13.74 1.28
CA LEU A 104 -4.04 15.03 1.18
C LEU A 104 -4.87 15.33 2.44
N GLU A 105 -5.08 16.61 2.70
CA GLU A 105 -6.09 17.09 3.64
C GLU A 105 -7.42 17.21 2.92
N ILE A 106 -8.50 16.67 3.50
CA ILE A 106 -9.84 16.75 2.89
C ILE A 106 -10.55 17.98 3.43
N GLN A 107 -10.53 19.06 2.65
CA GLN A 107 -11.12 20.36 2.99
C GLN A 107 -12.29 20.73 2.07
N THR A 108 -12.23 20.32 0.80
CA THR A 108 -13.21 20.68 -0.24
C THR A 108 -13.79 19.44 -0.90
N VAL A 109 -14.81 19.65 -1.73
CA VAL A 109 -15.38 18.60 -2.57
C VAL A 109 -14.37 18.09 -3.60
N ASP A 110 -13.48 18.96 -4.11
CA ASP A 110 -12.45 18.56 -5.06
C ASP A 110 -11.43 17.61 -4.42
N ASP A 111 -11.12 17.79 -3.13
CA ASP A 111 -10.24 16.86 -2.41
C ASP A 111 -10.85 15.45 -2.33
N MET A 112 -12.18 15.33 -2.26
CA MET A 112 -12.88 14.03 -2.31
C MET A 112 -12.81 13.38 -3.70
N VAL A 113 -12.87 14.20 -4.75
CA VAL A 113 -12.67 13.75 -6.14
C VAL A 113 -11.24 13.22 -6.33
N ASP A 114 -10.25 13.96 -5.84
CA ASP A 114 -8.84 13.57 -5.88
C ASP A 114 -8.59 12.26 -5.12
N ALA A 115 -9.13 12.14 -3.90
CA ALA A 115 -9.00 10.93 -3.10
C ALA A 115 -9.57 9.70 -3.83
N LEU A 116 -10.79 9.78 -4.37
CA LEU A 116 -11.39 8.68 -5.12
C LEU A 116 -10.62 8.37 -6.40
N TRP A 117 -10.16 9.39 -7.13
CA TRP A 117 -9.37 9.21 -8.34
C TRP A 117 -8.07 8.44 -8.08
N LEU A 118 -7.36 8.77 -7.01
CA LEU A 118 -6.15 8.08 -6.59
C LEU A 118 -6.44 6.63 -6.19
N LEU A 119 -7.50 6.40 -5.40
CA LEU A 119 -7.93 5.06 -5.01
C LEU A 119 -8.29 4.20 -6.25
N LEU A 120 -8.99 4.77 -7.23
CA LEU A 120 -9.35 4.08 -8.49
C LEU A 120 -8.11 3.71 -9.33
N GLN A 121 -7.05 4.51 -9.25
CA GLN A 121 -5.75 4.18 -9.81
C GLN A 121 -4.95 3.23 -8.92
N GLY A 122 -5.53 2.67 -7.86
CA GLY A 122 -4.90 1.74 -6.92
C GLY A 122 -3.87 2.38 -6.00
N CYS A 123 -3.77 3.71 -5.95
CA CYS A 123 -2.92 4.44 -5.03
C CYS A 123 -3.53 4.40 -3.62
N GLY A 124 -2.74 4.09 -2.60
CA GLY A 124 -3.18 4.21 -1.21
C GLY A 124 -3.19 5.67 -0.76
N VAL A 125 -4.20 6.10 0.00
CA VAL A 125 -4.41 7.53 0.30
C VAL A 125 -4.39 7.77 1.80
N GLY A 126 -3.46 8.61 2.26
CA GLY A 126 -3.53 9.21 3.59
C GLY A 126 -4.45 10.42 3.59
N VAL A 127 -5.43 10.45 4.49
CA VAL A 127 -6.41 11.54 4.59
C VAL A 127 -6.30 12.22 5.96
N THR A 128 -6.23 13.55 5.96
CA THR A 128 -6.44 14.37 7.16
C THR A 128 -7.77 15.11 7.01
N PRO A 129 -8.87 14.65 7.64
CA PRO A 129 -10.16 15.32 7.58
C PRO A 129 -10.13 16.73 8.20
N LYS A 130 -10.63 17.72 7.48
CA LYS A 130 -10.78 19.11 7.97
C LYS A 130 -12.24 19.54 7.87
N SER A 131 -12.84 19.84 9.02
CA SER A 131 -14.16 20.46 9.08
C SER A 131 -14.11 21.91 8.58
N GLY A 132 -15.21 22.40 8.01
CA GLY A 132 -15.36 23.81 7.64
C GLY A 132 -15.68 24.07 6.16
N GLY A 133 -15.23 23.19 5.25
CA GLY A 133 -15.39 23.40 3.80
C GLY A 133 -16.41 22.51 3.10
N ILE A 134 -16.97 21.50 3.78
CA ILE A 134 -17.97 20.58 3.21
C ILE A 134 -19.20 20.56 4.11
N SER A 135 -20.39 20.70 3.53
CA SER A 135 -21.69 20.60 4.22
C SER A 135 -22.49 19.38 3.79
N GLY A 136 -23.47 19.00 4.60
CA GLY A 136 -24.50 18.04 4.22
C GLY A 136 -25.44 18.60 3.14
N PHE A 137 -26.60 17.99 2.94
CA PHE A 137 -27.58 18.52 1.99
C PHE A 137 -28.25 19.81 2.51
N THR A 138 -28.96 20.53 1.64
CA THR A 138 -29.75 21.70 2.05
C THR A 138 -30.88 21.30 2.99
N GLN A 139 -31.53 20.17 2.69
CA GLN A 139 -32.53 19.51 3.50
C GLN A 139 -32.37 17.98 3.34
N PRO A 140 -32.88 17.17 4.26
CA PRO A 140 -32.85 15.72 4.08
C PRO A 140 -33.63 15.30 2.81
N ILE A 141 -33.00 14.48 1.97
CA ILE A 141 -33.60 13.85 0.79
C ILE A 141 -33.92 12.40 1.18
N LEU A 142 -35.19 12.11 1.47
CA LEU A 142 -35.60 10.79 1.98
C LEU A 142 -35.99 9.81 0.88
N ASP A 143 -36.46 10.31 -0.27
CA ASP A 143 -36.72 9.48 -1.45
C ASP A 143 -35.43 9.35 -2.27
N VAL A 144 -34.75 8.22 -2.10
CA VAL A 144 -33.51 7.89 -2.80
C VAL A 144 -33.74 6.66 -3.66
N GLN A 145 -33.71 6.86 -4.97
CA GLN A 145 -33.83 5.79 -5.95
C GLN A 145 -32.44 5.42 -6.49
N ILE A 146 -32.12 4.12 -6.47
CA ILE A 146 -30.90 3.59 -7.09
C ILE A 146 -31.30 2.70 -8.26
N ILE A 147 -30.89 3.08 -9.47
CA ILE A 147 -31.04 2.29 -10.68
C ILE A 147 -29.75 1.51 -10.88
N ARG A 148 -29.85 0.18 -10.84
CA ARG A 148 -28.72 -0.75 -10.99
C ARG A 148 -28.44 -1.01 -12.46
N SER A 149 -27.18 -1.31 -12.79
CA SER A 149 -26.83 -1.74 -14.15
C SER A 149 -27.44 -3.09 -14.50
N THR A 150 -27.98 -3.18 -15.71
CA THR A 150 -28.42 -4.45 -16.32
C THR A 150 -27.61 -4.77 -17.58
N ARG A 151 -26.51 -4.05 -17.83
CA ARG A 151 -25.69 -4.22 -19.03
C ARG A 151 -24.99 -5.56 -19.06
N GLN A 152 -24.84 -6.09 -20.26
CA GLN A 152 -24.10 -7.32 -20.54
C GLN A 152 -22.84 -7.04 -21.38
N ASP A 153 -22.80 -5.89 -22.04
CA ASP A 153 -21.72 -5.44 -22.88
C ASP A 153 -20.75 -4.54 -22.13
N LYS A 154 -19.52 -4.48 -22.65
CA LYS A 154 -18.52 -3.49 -22.24
C LYS A 154 -18.82 -2.18 -22.97
N ASN A 155 -18.42 -1.05 -22.38
CA ASN A 155 -18.49 0.31 -22.96
C ASN A 155 -19.83 1.05 -22.74
N GLY A 156 -20.11 1.36 -21.49
CA GLY A 156 -21.12 2.37 -21.18
C GLY A 156 -20.72 3.79 -21.58
N ARG A 157 -21.67 4.73 -21.47
CA ARG A 157 -21.39 6.16 -21.65
C ARG A 157 -20.22 6.60 -20.78
N GLU A 158 -19.25 7.30 -21.35
CA GLU A 158 -18.02 7.62 -20.63
C GLU A 158 -18.17 8.68 -19.54
N THR A 159 -19.16 9.57 -19.65
CA THR A 159 -19.30 10.76 -18.81
C THR A 159 -20.56 10.72 -17.95
N ASN A 160 -20.52 11.47 -16.84
CA ASN A 160 -21.68 11.67 -15.97
C ASN A 160 -22.71 12.59 -16.62
N LEU A 161 -24.00 12.30 -16.42
CA LEU A 161 -25.10 13.23 -16.65
C LEU A 161 -25.69 13.63 -15.30
N GLU A 162 -26.11 14.89 -15.18
CA GLU A 162 -26.73 15.42 -13.98
C GLU A 162 -27.90 16.33 -14.37
N THR A 163 -29.05 16.14 -13.75
CA THR A 163 -30.24 16.97 -13.97
C THR A 163 -30.88 17.35 -12.64
N TRP A 164 -31.32 18.61 -12.53
CA TRP A 164 -32.08 19.12 -11.39
C TRP A 164 -33.35 19.79 -11.91
N ASN A 165 -34.51 19.30 -11.49
CA ASN A 165 -35.80 19.91 -11.80
C ASN A 165 -36.35 20.64 -10.56
N PRO A 166 -36.36 21.98 -10.54
CA PRO A 166 -36.84 22.75 -9.39
C PRO A 166 -38.37 22.71 -9.20
N GLU A 167 -39.13 22.33 -10.23
CA GLU A 167 -40.60 22.20 -10.18
C GLU A 167 -41.01 20.88 -9.54
N THR A 168 -40.45 19.76 -10.01
CA THR A 168 -40.73 18.42 -9.46
C THR A 168 -39.88 18.07 -8.25
N LYS A 169 -38.86 18.89 -7.95
CA LYS A 169 -37.87 18.66 -6.87
C LYS A 169 -37.09 17.36 -7.04
N GLU A 170 -36.87 16.94 -8.28
CA GLU A 170 -36.12 15.74 -8.63
C GLU A 170 -34.68 16.07 -9.06
N TRP A 171 -33.72 15.40 -8.44
CA TRP A 171 -32.30 15.46 -8.79
C TRP A 171 -31.84 14.07 -9.27
N THR A 172 -31.17 14.01 -10.41
CA THR A 172 -30.63 12.75 -10.94
C THR A 172 -29.14 12.90 -11.23
N ILE A 173 -28.36 11.90 -10.81
CA ILE A 173 -26.96 11.71 -11.21
C ILE A 173 -26.85 10.35 -11.91
N SER A 174 -26.56 10.36 -13.20
CA SER A 174 -26.29 9.14 -13.98
C SER A 174 -24.79 9.01 -14.22
N VAL A 175 -24.19 7.94 -13.70
CA VAL A 175 -22.73 7.75 -13.62
C VAL A 175 -22.20 7.08 -14.88
N GLY A 176 -21.13 7.62 -15.45
CA GLY A 176 -20.46 7.06 -16.63
C GLY A 176 -19.53 5.88 -16.33
N ASP A 177 -19.19 5.10 -17.35
CA ASP A 177 -18.40 3.86 -17.29
C ASP A 177 -16.88 4.11 -17.47
N THR A 178 -16.36 5.16 -16.83
CA THR A 178 -14.92 5.46 -16.78
C THR A 178 -14.46 5.78 -15.36
N ALA A 179 -13.18 5.57 -15.06
CA ALA A 179 -12.62 5.94 -13.77
C ALA A 179 -12.74 7.46 -13.51
N GLU A 180 -12.64 8.27 -14.56
CA GLU A 180 -12.81 9.73 -14.52
C GLU A 180 -14.24 10.12 -14.15
N ALA A 181 -15.24 9.45 -14.73
CA ALA A 181 -16.64 9.63 -14.37
C ALA A 181 -16.90 9.24 -12.91
N TRP A 182 -16.38 8.10 -12.46
CA TRP A 182 -16.52 7.65 -11.07
C TRP A 182 -15.88 8.63 -10.07
N ALA A 183 -14.68 9.13 -10.38
CA ALA A 183 -14.05 10.16 -9.56
C ALA A 183 -14.89 11.43 -9.49
N LYS A 184 -15.45 11.90 -10.61
CA LYS A 184 -16.27 13.11 -10.65
C LYS A 184 -17.66 12.94 -10.03
N SER A 185 -18.21 11.72 -9.96
CA SER A 185 -19.58 11.52 -9.48
C SER A 185 -19.72 11.75 -7.98
N VAL A 186 -18.69 11.48 -7.17
CA VAL A 186 -18.71 11.84 -5.74
C VAL A 186 -18.71 13.36 -5.58
N GLY A 187 -17.95 14.06 -6.44
CA GLY A 187 -17.96 15.52 -6.48
C GLY A 187 -19.35 16.09 -6.73
N LYS A 188 -20.07 15.54 -7.72
CA LYS A 188 -21.47 15.90 -8.00
C LYS A 188 -22.39 15.66 -6.80
N LEU A 189 -22.30 14.49 -6.19
CA LEU A 189 -23.10 14.13 -5.01
C LEU A 189 -22.85 15.06 -3.83
N LEU A 190 -21.59 15.38 -3.54
CA LEU A 190 -21.24 16.22 -2.40
C LEU A 190 -21.50 17.70 -2.67
N ALA A 191 -21.33 18.18 -3.90
CA ALA A 191 -21.58 19.57 -4.29
C ALA A 191 -23.06 19.89 -4.49
N GLY A 192 -23.91 18.90 -4.81
CA GLY A 192 -25.33 19.10 -5.03
C GLY A 192 -26.05 19.56 -3.77
N LYS A 193 -26.40 20.86 -3.70
CA LYS A 193 -27.15 21.49 -2.60
C LYS A 193 -28.56 21.90 -3.02
N TYR A 194 -29.17 21.11 -3.89
CA TYR A 194 -30.54 21.37 -4.35
C TYR A 194 -31.56 21.15 -3.23
N THR A 195 -32.72 21.80 -3.32
CA THR A 195 -33.88 21.56 -2.44
C THR A 195 -34.67 20.34 -2.90
N ALA A 196 -33.96 19.24 -3.17
CA ALA A 196 -34.55 18.03 -3.72
C ALA A 196 -35.44 17.33 -2.69
N GLU A 197 -36.53 16.73 -3.18
CA GLU A 197 -37.36 15.79 -2.43
C GLU A 197 -37.01 14.34 -2.83
N LYS A 198 -36.55 14.15 -4.07
CA LYS A 198 -36.09 12.88 -4.62
C LYS A 198 -34.70 12.97 -5.25
N LEU A 199 -33.84 12.00 -4.95
CA LEU A 199 -32.54 11.79 -5.59
C LEU A 199 -32.50 10.44 -6.30
N THR A 200 -32.24 10.45 -7.61
CA THR A 200 -31.99 9.24 -8.41
C THR A 200 -30.50 9.09 -8.70
N LEU A 201 -29.89 8.01 -8.23
CA LEU A 201 -28.57 7.56 -8.65
C LEU A 201 -28.74 6.49 -9.72
N ASP A 202 -28.29 6.80 -10.92
CA ASP A 202 -28.42 5.92 -12.07
C ASP A 202 -27.07 5.34 -12.50
N PHE A 203 -26.95 4.02 -12.34
CA PHE A 203 -25.77 3.24 -12.70
C PHE A 203 -25.99 2.40 -13.95
N SER A 204 -27.06 2.63 -14.72
CA SER A 204 -27.43 1.82 -15.90
C SER A 204 -26.33 1.70 -16.95
N GLU A 205 -25.38 2.64 -16.97
CA GLU A 205 -24.28 2.67 -17.93
C GLU A 205 -23.07 1.84 -17.48
N ILE A 206 -22.97 1.43 -16.22
CA ILE A 206 -21.77 0.74 -15.72
C ILE A 206 -21.67 -0.67 -16.31
N ARG A 207 -20.48 -1.07 -16.77
CA ARG A 207 -20.20 -2.42 -17.30
C ARG A 207 -20.43 -3.54 -16.28
N PRO A 208 -20.67 -4.80 -16.70
CA PRO A 208 -20.82 -5.92 -15.78
C PRO A 208 -19.53 -6.24 -15.01
N ALA A 209 -19.70 -6.81 -13.80
CA ALA A 209 -18.63 -7.35 -12.98
C ALA A 209 -17.86 -8.48 -13.70
N GLY A 210 -16.62 -8.76 -13.28
CA GLY A 210 -15.78 -9.78 -13.92
C GLY A 210 -15.05 -9.28 -15.18
N THR A 211 -15.36 -8.08 -15.66
CA THR A 211 -14.70 -7.48 -16.84
C THR A 211 -13.27 -7.03 -16.52
N ARG A 212 -12.30 -7.48 -17.32
CA ARG A 212 -10.90 -6.99 -17.24
C ARG A 212 -10.83 -5.51 -17.68
N LEU A 213 -10.19 -4.68 -16.86
CA LEU A 213 -9.97 -3.27 -17.11
C LEU A 213 -8.72 -3.07 -17.98
N THR A 214 -8.93 -2.53 -19.19
CA THR A 214 -7.87 -2.24 -20.16
C THR A 214 -6.77 -1.36 -19.55
N GLY A 215 -5.51 -1.67 -19.83
CA GLY A 215 -4.33 -0.96 -19.33
C GLY A 215 -3.84 -1.45 -17.96
N TYR A 216 -4.72 -1.50 -16.96
CA TYR A 216 -4.35 -1.87 -15.59
C TYR A 216 -4.20 -3.38 -15.39
N GLY A 217 -5.00 -4.19 -16.11
CA GLY A 217 -5.02 -5.65 -15.98
C GLY A 217 -5.84 -6.18 -14.80
N TRP A 218 -6.55 -5.32 -14.07
CA TRP A 218 -7.44 -5.66 -12.95
C TRP A 218 -8.84 -6.08 -13.42
N ILE A 219 -9.66 -6.61 -12.50
CA ILE A 219 -11.03 -7.06 -12.79
C ILE A 219 -12.02 -6.11 -12.09
N GLY A 220 -12.94 -5.54 -12.86
CA GLY A 220 -13.99 -4.64 -12.37
C GLY A 220 -15.09 -5.39 -11.58
N GLN A 221 -15.73 -4.68 -10.64
CA GLN A 221 -16.77 -5.22 -9.75
C GLN A 221 -18.20 -4.80 -10.16
N GLY A 222 -18.37 -4.21 -11.35
CA GLY A 222 -19.64 -3.61 -11.75
C GLY A 222 -20.04 -2.45 -10.83
N ASP A 223 -21.33 -2.21 -10.68
CA ASP A 223 -21.88 -1.08 -9.91
C ASP A 223 -22.20 -1.40 -8.44
N GLU A 224 -21.97 -2.62 -7.97
CA GLU A 224 -22.41 -3.09 -6.64
C GLU A 224 -21.82 -2.26 -5.50
N THR A 225 -20.50 -2.17 -5.45
CA THR A 225 -19.79 -1.50 -4.36
C THR A 225 -20.08 0.01 -4.32
N ILE A 226 -20.15 0.67 -5.48
CA ILE A 226 -20.45 2.10 -5.57
C ILE A 226 -21.87 2.42 -5.11
N SER A 227 -22.85 1.56 -5.40
CA SER A 227 -24.23 1.79 -4.97
C SER A 227 -24.42 1.72 -3.46
N VAL A 228 -23.76 0.76 -2.81
CA VAL A 228 -23.78 0.61 -1.35
C VAL A 228 -23.11 1.80 -0.70
N ALA A 229 -21.91 2.18 -1.18
CA ALA A 229 -21.18 3.33 -0.68
C ALA A 229 -21.97 4.64 -0.83
N TYR A 230 -22.55 4.90 -2.00
CA TYR A 230 -23.25 6.15 -2.25
C TYR A 230 -24.53 6.27 -1.42
N ARG A 231 -25.24 5.16 -1.20
CA ARG A 231 -26.39 5.16 -0.29
C ARG A 231 -25.98 5.55 1.13
N ALA A 232 -24.90 4.97 1.64
CA ALA A 232 -24.40 5.29 2.98
C ALA A 232 -23.87 6.74 3.08
N ILE A 233 -23.24 7.25 2.01
CA ILE A 233 -22.81 8.66 1.92
C ILE A 233 -24.02 9.60 1.95
N ILE A 234 -25.09 9.29 1.22
CA ILE A 234 -26.34 10.07 1.25
C ILE A 234 -26.93 10.11 2.67
N GLU A 235 -26.88 9.01 3.42
CA GLU A 235 -27.33 8.98 4.82
C GLU A 235 -26.49 9.91 5.71
N ILE A 236 -25.17 9.94 5.53
CA ILE A 236 -24.27 10.89 6.23
C ILE A 236 -24.68 12.33 5.88
N MET A 237 -24.86 12.62 4.59
CA MET A 237 -25.21 13.95 4.08
C MET A 237 -26.61 14.41 4.57
N ASN A 238 -27.56 13.49 4.69
CA ASN A 238 -28.90 13.74 5.25
C ASN A 238 -28.85 14.04 6.75
N ARG A 239 -28.09 13.26 7.53
CA ARG A 239 -27.90 13.53 8.97
C ARG A 239 -27.28 14.89 9.25
N ARG A 240 -26.51 15.41 8.29
CA ARG A 240 -25.88 16.73 8.35
C ARG A 240 -26.58 17.77 7.48
N ALA A 241 -27.84 17.55 7.12
CA ALA A 241 -28.57 18.53 6.34
C ALA A 241 -28.65 19.88 7.07
N GLY A 242 -28.37 20.98 6.34
CA GLY A 242 -28.26 22.33 6.88
C GLY A 242 -27.04 22.59 7.76
N GLN A 243 -26.10 21.64 7.86
CA GLN A 243 -24.92 21.73 8.73
C GLN A 243 -23.62 21.43 7.96
N LEU A 244 -22.50 21.89 8.51
CA LEU A 244 -21.17 21.44 8.09
C LEU A 244 -20.96 19.97 8.48
N LEU A 245 -20.23 19.24 7.65
CA LEU A 245 -19.74 17.91 8.00
C LEU A 245 -18.70 18.03 9.11
N ARG A 246 -18.77 17.13 10.09
CA ARG A 246 -17.72 16.98 11.10
C ARG A 246 -16.53 16.22 10.52
N LYS A 247 -15.41 16.20 11.25
CA LYS A 247 -14.24 15.41 10.83
C LYS A 247 -14.57 13.92 10.75
N MET A 248 -15.36 13.41 11.70
CA MET A 248 -15.81 12.01 11.69
C MET A 248 -16.70 11.68 10.49
N ASP A 249 -17.54 12.61 10.04
CA ASP A 249 -18.40 12.40 8.88
C ASP A 249 -17.57 12.37 7.59
N ILE A 250 -16.56 13.23 7.48
CA ILE A 250 -15.58 13.24 6.37
C ILE A 250 -14.75 11.94 6.36
N HIS A 251 -14.28 11.49 7.53
CA HIS A 251 -13.58 10.21 7.70
C HIS A 251 -14.42 9.03 7.20
N ASP A 252 -15.69 8.94 7.64
CA ASP A 252 -16.59 7.86 7.21
C ASP A 252 -16.87 7.92 5.71
N ILE A 253 -17.02 9.11 5.10
CA ILE A 253 -17.16 9.26 3.65
C ILE A 253 -15.91 8.74 2.93
N CYS A 254 -14.70 9.16 3.32
CA CYS A 254 -13.46 8.66 2.70
C CYS A 254 -13.38 7.13 2.75
N ASN A 255 -13.68 6.54 3.91
CA ASN A 255 -13.69 5.09 4.09
C ASN A 255 -14.73 4.39 3.21
N TRP A 256 -15.91 4.99 2.99
CA TRP A 256 -16.87 4.48 2.01
C TRP A 256 -16.34 4.56 0.58
N LEU A 257 -15.61 5.62 0.22
CA LEU A 257 -14.94 5.68 -1.09
C LEU A 257 -13.90 4.57 -1.24
N GLY A 258 -13.19 4.23 -0.15
CA GLY A 258 -12.30 3.09 -0.07
C GLY A 258 -12.98 1.74 -0.39
N THR A 259 -14.29 1.59 -0.22
CA THR A 259 -15.00 0.33 -0.54
C THR A 259 -15.37 0.18 -2.02
N ILE A 260 -15.29 1.26 -2.82
CA ILE A 260 -15.74 1.31 -4.22
C ILE A 260 -14.77 0.56 -5.17
N LEU A 261 -13.60 0.14 -4.69
CA LEU A 261 -12.53 -0.38 -5.53
C LEU A 261 -12.75 -1.77 -6.12
N SER A 262 -11.92 -2.07 -7.11
CA SER A 262 -11.86 -3.33 -7.85
C SER A 262 -11.26 -4.48 -7.02
N THR A 263 -10.72 -5.52 -7.66
CA THR A 263 -10.08 -6.70 -7.01
C THR A 263 -8.92 -6.40 -6.06
N ARG A 264 -8.58 -5.14 -5.75
CA ARG A 264 -7.59 -4.76 -4.74
C ARG A 264 -8.25 -3.86 -3.71
N ARG A 265 -8.20 -4.26 -2.43
CA ARG A 265 -8.66 -3.44 -1.31
C ARG A 265 -7.90 -2.10 -1.31
N SER A 266 -8.60 -1.02 -0.99
CA SER A 266 -7.99 0.28 -0.70
C SER A 266 -7.03 0.15 0.49
N ALA A 267 -6.03 1.02 0.50
CA ALA A 267 -5.17 1.20 1.65
C ALA A 267 -5.25 2.67 2.04
N GLU A 268 -5.91 2.95 3.14
CA GLU A 268 -6.04 4.31 3.66
C GLU A 268 -5.36 4.44 5.03
N ILE A 269 -4.93 5.65 5.36
CA ILE A 269 -4.66 6.06 6.74
C ILE A 269 -5.45 7.33 7.02
N SER A 270 -6.09 7.41 8.17
CA SER A 270 -6.78 8.62 8.60
C SER A 270 -6.03 9.24 9.78
N LEU A 271 -5.85 10.57 9.72
CA LEU A 271 -5.06 11.31 10.71
C LEU A 271 -5.94 12.34 11.44
N PHE A 272 -5.95 12.25 12.77
CA PHE A 272 -6.54 13.26 13.65
C PHE A 272 -5.48 13.85 14.56
N GLU A 273 -5.53 15.15 14.79
CA GLU A 273 -4.69 15.77 15.81
C GLU A 273 -5.13 15.32 17.21
N TYR A 274 -4.17 14.95 18.05
CA TYR A 274 -4.41 14.65 19.45
C TYR A 274 -4.93 15.88 20.19
N GLY A 275 -5.99 15.72 20.99
CA GLY A 275 -6.62 16.84 21.70
C GLY A 275 -7.64 17.64 20.87
N ALA A 276 -7.70 17.45 19.54
CA ALA A 276 -8.71 18.10 18.71
C ALA A 276 -10.12 17.57 19.01
N PRO A 277 -11.19 18.35 18.74
CA PRO A 277 -12.55 17.84 18.86
C PRO A 277 -12.71 16.50 18.14
N GLU A 278 -13.44 15.56 18.76
CA GLU A 278 -13.71 14.21 18.25
C GLU A 278 -12.51 13.23 18.25
N TRP A 279 -11.30 13.61 18.71
CA TRP A 279 -10.13 12.70 18.70
C TRP A 279 -10.37 11.39 19.47
N GLN A 280 -11.12 11.44 20.57
CA GLN A 280 -11.45 10.26 21.39
C GLN A 280 -12.46 9.36 20.68
N GLU A 281 -13.46 9.93 20.02
CA GLU A 281 -14.42 9.18 19.18
C GLU A 281 -13.66 8.47 18.06
N PHE A 282 -12.76 9.18 17.38
CA PHE A 282 -11.91 8.67 16.33
C PHE A 282 -11.00 7.52 16.80
N ALA A 283 -10.36 7.68 17.96
CA ALA A 283 -9.44 6.68 18.51
C ALA A 283 -10.09 5.30 18.73
N VAL A 284 -11.39 5.27 19.03
CA VAL A 284 -12.14 4.02 19.28
C VAL A 284 -13.17 3.70 18.20
N CYS A 285 -13.21 4.45 17.09
CA CYS A 285 -14.29 4.33 16.10
C CYS A 285 -14.30 2.97 15.38
N LYS A 286 -13.14 2.29 15.36
CA LYS A 286 -12.95 0.94 14.80
C LYS A 286 -13.32 -0.18 15.78
N LYS A 287 -13.55 0.12 17.06
CA LYS A 287 -13.95 -0.91 18.03
C LYS A 287 -15.30 -1.50 17.64
N ASP A 288 -15.31 -2.80 17.37
CA ASP A 288 -16.48 -3.60 17.00
C ASP A 288 -17.24 -3.06 15.77
N TYR A 289 -16.55 -2.37 14.85
CA TYR A 289 -17.19 -1.68 13.71
C TYR A 289 -18.09 -2.59 12.88
N TRP A 290 -17.70 -3.86 12.74
CA TRP A 290 -18.45 -4.84 11.95
C TRP A 290 -19.82 -5.12 12.57
N SER A 291 -19.87 -5.35 13.88
CA SER A 291 -21.12 -5.60 14.62
C SER A 291 -22.05 -4.37 14.66
N LYS A 292 -21.48 -3.17 14.47
CA LYS A 292 -22.19 -1.89 14.46
C LYS A 292 -22.70 -1.47 13.07
N GLY A 293 -22.53 -2.32 12.05
CA GLY A 293 -22.94 -2.00 10.69
C GLY A 293 -22.10 -0.88 10.05
N GLN A 294 -20.82 -0.75 10.45
CA GLN A 294 -19.89 0.26 9.94
C GLN A 294 -18.68 -0.37 9.23
N PRO A 295 -18.89 -1.28 8.26
CA PRO A 295 -17.82 -2.06 7.64
C PRO A 295 -16.75 -1.21 6.94
N GLN A 296 -17.11 0.00 6.50
CA GLN A 296 -16.21 0.95 5.85
C GLN A 296 -15.02 1.33 6.75
N ARG A 297 -15.20 1.38 8.07
CA ARG A 297 -14.13 1.76 9.02
C ARG A 297 -12.97 0.77 9.05
N GLY A 298 -13.11 -0.38 8.39
CA GLY A 298 -12.01 -1.30 8.11
C GLY A 298 -11.14 -0.91 6.91
N MET A 299 -11.39 0.19 6.20
CA MET A 299 -10.61 0.62 5.02
C MET A 299 -9.37 1.45 5.38
N SER A 300 -9.37 2.10 6.54
CA SER A 300 -8.24 2.89 7.01
C SER A 300 -7.66 2.37 8.31
N ASN A 301 -6.34 2.53 8.47
CA ASN A 301 -5.70 2.56 9.79
C ASN A 301 -5.80 3.98 10.35
N ASN A 302 -5.94 4.14 11.66
CA ASN A 302 -6.21 5.42 12.28
C ASN A 302 -5.01 5.84 13.12
N SER A 303 -4.59 7.11 13.02
CA SER A 303 -3.46 7.59 13.81
C SER A 303 -3.70 8.99 14.38
N LEU A 304 -3.21 9.18 15.60
CA LEU A 304 -3.23 10.45 16.30
C LEU A 304 -1.92 11.18 16.06
N VAL A 305 -2.01 12.46 15.67
CA VAL A 305 -0.87 13.33 15.40
C VAL A 305 -0.64 14.26 16.59
N PHE A 306 0.56 14.25 17.15
CA PHE A 306 0.96 15.02 18.31
C PHE A 306 1.88 16.16 17.90
N TYR A 307 1.44 17.41 18.11
CA TYR A 307 2.28 18.60 17.92
C TYR A 307 2.96 19.08 19.21
N GLN A 308 2.65 18.44 20.34
CA GLN A 308 3.31 18.64 21.62
C GLN A 308 3.71 17.28 22.18
N LYS A 309 4.79 17.26 22.96
CA LYS A 309 5.23 16.05 23.65
C LYS A 309 4.16 15.65 24.68
N PRO A 310 3.56 14.45 24.57
CA PRO A 310 2.56 14.01 25.53
C PRO A 310 3.20 13.69 26.88
N THR A 311 2.42 13.83 27.93
CA THR A 311 2.77 13.41 29.29
C THR A 311 2.67 11.89 29.43
N ARG A 312 3.29 11.33 30.48
CA ARG A 312 3.16 9.90 30.82
C ARG A 312 1.69 9.48 30.97
N ALA A 313 0.87 10.32 31.59
CA ALA A 313 -0.54 10.04 31.84
C ALA A 313 -1.35 9.99 30.54
N GLU A 314 -1.08 10.90 29.60
CA GLU A 314 -1.74 10.90 28.29
C GLU A 314 -1.36 9.66 27.48
N LEU A 315 -0.06 9.33 27.40
CA LEU A 315 0.39 8.10 26.73
C LEU A 315 -0.23 6.85 27.35
N ARG A 316 -0.27 6.76 28.68
CA ARG A 316 -0.94 5.66 29.39
C ARG A 316 -2.40 5.54 28.98
N GLY A 317 -3.14 6.65 29.05
CA GLY A 317 -4.56 6.65 28.72
C GLY A 317 -4.84 6.18 27.29
N ILE A 318 -3.95 6.50 26.34
CA ILE A 318 -4.08 6.01 24.96
C ILE A 318 -3.78 4.51 24.88
N PHE A 319 -2.72 4.01 25.50
CA PHE A 319 -2.46 2.56 25.53
C PHE A 319 -3.60 1.78 26.20
N ASP A 320 -4.21 2.32 27.26
CA ASP A 320 -5.38 1.71 27.90
C ASP A 320 -6.58 1.66 26.93
N LEU A 321 -6.81 2.73 26.17
CA LEU A 321 -7.83 2.77 25.11
C LEU A 321 -7.55 1.76 24.00
N MET A 322 -6.28 1.64 23.58
CA MET A 322 -5.85 0.66 22.57
C MET A 322 -6.14 -0.75 23.06
N LEU A 323 -5.66 -1.12 24.24
CA LEU A 323 -5.86 -2.44 24.85
C LEU A 323 -7.34 -2.77 25.00
N ALA A 324 -8.16 -1.82 25.45
CA ALA A 324 -9.62 -1.96 25.53
C ALA A 324 -10.31 -2.09 24.17
N SER A 325 -9.61 -1.81 23.07
CA SER A 325 -10.11 -1.83 21.68
C SER A 325 -9.40 -2.87 20.79
N GLY A 326 -8.70 -3.84 21.38
CA GLY A 326 -8.02 -4.93 20.66
C GLY A 326 -6.50 -4.79 20.53
N GLY A 327 -5.93 -3.68 20.99
CA GLY A 327 -4.50 -3.51 21.25
C GLY A 327 -3.64 -2.96 20.11
N SER A 328 -4.24 -2.52 18.99
CA SER A 328 -3.47 -2.14 17.78
C SER A 328 -3.70 -0.72 17.24
N GLU A 329 -4.73 -0.02 17.71
CA GLU A 329 -5.17 1.26 17.15
C GLU A 329 -5.61 2.19 18.28
N PRO A 330 -5.36 3.52 18.19
CA PRO A 330 -4.75 4.23 17.07
C PRO A 330 -3.21 4.16 17.05
N GLY A 331 -2.60 4.41 15.90
CA GLY A 331 -1.18 4.70 15.76
C GLY A 331 -0.80 6.09 16.31
N PHE A 332 0.51 6.31 16.52
CA PHE A 332 1.05 7.55 17.09
C PHE A 332 2.00 8.24 16.11
N ILE A 333 1.72 9.48 15.73
CA ILE A 333 2.60 10.27 14.88
C ILE A 333 3.06 11.52 15.64
N ASN A 334 4.36 11.69 15.85
CA ASN A 334 4.94 12.92 16.35
C ASN A 334 5.03 13.95 15.20
N GLY A 335 3.99 14.77 15.07
CA GLY A 335 3.90 15.83 14.07
C GLY A 335 4.96 16.92 14.26
N ALA A 336 5.41 17.18 15.49
CA ALA A 336 6.48 18.15 15.74
C ALA A 336 7.83 17.67 15.20
N ALA A 337 8.21 16.41 15.47
CA ALA A 337 9.42 15.83 14.87
C ALA A 337 9.31 15.68 13.35
N ALA A 338 8.12 15.34 12.84
CA ALA A 338 7.86 15.29 11.41
C ALA A 338 8.07 16.66 10.73
N LEU A 339 7.54 17.75 11.31
CA LEU A 339 7.75 19.11 10.81
C LEU A 339 9.22 19.54 10.85
N ASN A 340 9.95 19.17 11.90
CA ASN A 340 11.39 19.46 11.99
C ASN A 340 12.19 18.76 10.88
N ARG A 341 11.77 17.55 10.48
CA ARG A 341 12.41 16.76 9.40
C ARG A 341 11.92 17.16 8.00
N ALA A 342 10.67 17.59 7.90
CA ALA A 342 9.98 17.92 6.66
C ALA A 342 9.06 19.12 6.89
N PRO A 343 9.52 20.36 6.66
CA PRO A 343 8.73 21.57 6.90
C PRO A 343 7.41 21.67 6.11
N TRP A 344 7.26 20.86 5.05
CA TRP A 344 6.04 20.74 4.26
C TRP A 344 5.02 19.74 4.84
N PHE A 345 5.34 19.04 5.92
CA PHE A 345 4.53 17.95 6.47
C PHE A 345 3.09 18.38 6.78
N SER A 346 2.11 17.70 6.16
CA SER A 346 0.69 17.76 6.52
C SER A 346 0.13 16.39 6.94
N GLY A 347 0.87 15.32 6.67
CA GLY A 347 0.50 13.96 7.01
C GLY A 347 1.41 12.92 6.39
N VAL A 348 0.96 11.67 6.39
CA VAL A 348 1.75 10.52 5.93
C VAL A 348 0.95 9.66 4.97
N ASN A 349 1.63 8.84 4.20
CA ASN A 349 1.02 7.79 3.39
C ASN A 349 0.54 6.61 4.27
N PRO A 350 -0.24 5.64 3.76
CA PRO A 350 -0.82 4.55 4.56
C PRO A 350 0.15 3.69 5.38
N CYS A 351 1.41 3.57 4.94
CA CYS A 351 2.44 2.83 5.66
C CYS A 351 3.30 3.74 6.57
N ALA A 352 3.04 5.05 6.59
CA ALA A 352 3.68 6.06 7.41
C ALA A 352 5.21 6.24 7.24
N GLU A 353 5.82 5.75 6.16
CA GLU A 353 7.26 5.89 5.90
C GLU A 353 7.66 7.22 5.25
N ILE A 354 6.74 7.92 4.56
CA ILE A 354 6.99 9.21 3.92
C ILE A 354 6.26 10.34 4.63
N LEU A 355 6.99 11.42 4.91
CA LEU A 355 6.45 12.68 5.41
C LEU A 355 5.99 13.53 4.21
N LEU A 356 4.68 13.60 4.04
CA LEU A 356 4.06 14.18 2.84
C LEU A 356 3.46 15.55 3.14
N GLY A 357 3.52 16.42 2.14
CA GLY A 357 2.73 17.65 2.14
C GLY A 357 1.32 17.40 1.65
N ASN A 358 0.48 18.43 1.74
CA ASN A 358 -0.91 18.32 1.31
C ASN A 358 -0.94 18.17 -0.21
N ARG A 359 -1.49 17.06 -0.72
CA ARG A 359 -1.48 16.68 -2.14
C ARG A 359 -0.07 16.35 -2.64
N ALA A 360 0.54 15.33 -2.03
CA ALA A 360 1.87 14.83 -2.40
C ALA A 360 1.93 13.29 -2.48
N PHE A 361 2.85 12.76 -3.29
CA PHE A 361 3.03 11.33 -3.54
C PHE A 361 4.24 10.74 -2.81
N CYS A 362 4.15 9.46 -2.42
CA CYS A 362 5.33 8.68 -2.05
C CYS A 362 6.05 8.14 -3.30
N ASN A 363 7.37 8.19 -3.34
CA ASN A 363 8.16 7.65 -4.45
C ASN A 363 9.26 6.73 -3.92
N LEU A 364 9.09 5.43 -4.08
CA LEU A 364 9.85 4.42 -3.33
C LEU A 364 10.73 3.57 -4.23
N THR A 365 11.95 3.31 -3.78
CA THR A 365 12.81 2.22 -4.25
C THR A 365 13.39 1.47 -3.07
N THR A 366 14.12 0.38 -3.30
CA THR A 366 14.73 -0.39 -2.22
C THR A 366 16.06 -1.02 -2.62
N ILE A 367 16.89 -1.26 -1.61
CA ILE A 367 18.10 -2.08 -1.67
C ILE A 367 18.04 -3.18 -0.59
N ASP A 368 18.38 -4.40 -0.99
CA ASP A 368 18.48 -5.55 -0.10
C ASP A 368 19.90 -5.66 0.47
N LEU A 369 20.07 -5.23 1.71
CA LEU A 369 21.38 -5.16 2.38
C LEU A 369 22.05 -6.54 2.55
N ALA A 370 21.25 -7.60 2.64
CA ALA A 370 21.75 -8.95 2.83
C ALA A 370 22.56 -9.44 1.61
N LYS A 371 22.23 -8.96 0.41
CA LYS A 371 22.89 -9.36 -0.85
C LYS A 371 24.25 -8.70 -1.10
N PHE A 372 24.75 -7.97 -0.10
CA PHE A 372 26.01 -7.24 -0.16
C PHE A 372 26.92 -7.48 1.06
N LYS A 373 26.69 -8.54 1.83
CA LYS A 373 27.50 -8.88 3.02
C LYS A 373 29.00 -8.85 2.73
N ASP A 374 29.40 -9.47 1.62
CA ASP A 374 30.81 -9.56 1.20
C ASP A 374 31.19 -8.53 0.11
N ASN A 375 30.33 -7.53 -0.15
CA ASN A 375 30.58 -6.52 -1.18
C ASN A 375 30.10 -5.10 -0.78
N PRO A 376 30.77 -4.46 0.20
CA PRO A 376 30.41 -3.11 0.63
C PRO A 376 30.49 -2.05 -0.48
N SER A 377 31.50 -2.09 -1.34
CA SER A 377 31.65 -1.13 -2.45
C SER A 377 30.51 -1.26 -3.46
N GLY A 378 30.12 -2.48 -3.79
CA GLY A 378 28.94 -2.78 -4.61
C GLY A 378 27.65 -2.29 -3.97
N MET A 379 27.52 -2.34 -2.64
CA MET A 379 26.37 -1.80 -1.91
C MET A 379 26.24 -0.28 -2.10
N HIS A 380 27.35 0.45 -1.93
CA HIS A 380 27.38 1.91 -2.13
C HIS A 380 27.10 2.30 -3.59
N ARG A 381 27.58 1.51 -4.56
CA ARG A 381 27.27 1.75 -5.97
C ARG A 381 25.80 1.46 -6.30
N ALA A 382 25.27 0.34 -5.79
CA ALA A 382 23.87 -0.04 -6.02
C ALA A 382 22.90 0.99 -5.44
N ILE A 383 23.16 1.49 -4.23
CA ILE A 383 22.30 2.50 -3.61
C ILE A 383 22.35 3.84 -4.36
N TYR A 384 23.52 4.23 -4.89
CA TYR A 384 23.66 5.39 -5.76
C TYR A 384 22.83 5.25 -7.04
N ILE A 385 22.92 4.09 -7.71
CA ILE A 385 22.19 3.81 -8.96
C ILE A 385 20.68 3.80 -8.74
N ILE A 386 20.20 3.11 -7.70
CA ILE A 386 18.76 3.03 -7.45
C ILE A 386 18.19 4.38 -6.98
N ALA A 387 18.99 5.23 -6.33
CA ALA A 387 18.58 6.59 -5.97
C ALA A 387 18.42 7.49 -7.20
N ARG A 388 19.28 7.35 -8.23
CA ARG A 388 19.11 8.03 -9.52
C ARG A 388 17.83 7.58 -10.23
N ALA A 389 17.52 6.28 -10.19
CA ALA A 389 16.28 5.73 -10.72
C ALA A 389 15.04 6.23 -9.95
N ASN A 390 15.16 6.36 -8.63
CA ASN A 390 14.11 6.93 -7.78
C ASN A 390 13.86 8.39 -8.16
N TYR A 391 14.90 9.21 -8.33
CA TYR A 391 14.74 10.59 -8.77
C TYR A 391 14.06 10.69 -10.14
N ARG A 392 14.46 9.89 -11.14
CA ARG A 392 13.81 9.88 -12.46
C ARG A 392 12.31 9.62 -12.38
N GLN A 393 11.84 8.82 -11.41
CA GLN A 393 10.42 8.53 -11.21
C GLN A 393 9.61 9.75 -10.75
N THR A 394 10.25 10.82 -10.26
CA THR A 394 9.59 12.11 -9.97
C THR A 394 9.38 12.96 -11.22
N CYS A 395 10.07 12.65 -12.33
CA CYS A 395 9.99 13.39 -13.59
C CYS A 395 8.72 12.99 -14.37
N VAL A 396 7.56 13.23 -13.75
CA VAL A 396 6.23 12.88 -14.27
C VAL A 396 5.38 14.12 -14.55
N ASN A 397 4.27 13.97 -15.25
CA ASN A 397 3.26 14.99 -15.48
C ASN A 397 1.96 14.55 -14.81
N LEU A 398 1.56 15.28 -13.77
CA LEU A 398 0.38 14.98 -12.95
C LEU A 398 -0.85 15.80 -13.37
N LYS A 399 -0.76 16.60 -14.45
CA LYS A 399 -1.89 17.35 -15.01
C LYS A 399 -2.75 16.44 -15.89
N ASP A 400 -3.52 15.57 -15.27
CA ASP A 400 -4.36 14.57 -15.94
C ASP A 400 -5.81 15.02 -16.20
N GLY A 401 -6.17 16.24 -15.76
CA GLY A 401 -7.51 16.80 -15.91
C GLY A 401 -8.51 16.37 -14.83
N ILE A 402 -8.06 15.57 -13.85
CA ILE A 402 -8.80 15.24 -12.63
C ILE A 402 -8.10 15.84 -11.42
N LEU A 403 -6.83 15.49 -11.21
CA LEU A 403 -6.06 15.94 -10.05
C LEU A 403 -5.93 17.47 -10.05
N GLN A 404 -6.09 18.05 -8.85
CA GLN A 404 -5.84 19.46 -8.66
C GLN A 404 -4.38 19.83 -9.00
N HIS A 405 -4.17 21.03 -9.53
CA HIS A 405 -2.87 21.48 -10.04
C HIS A 405 -1.73 21.39 -9.01
N SER A 406 -2.05 21.60 -7.73
CA SER A 406 -1.09 21.56 -6.62
C SER A 406 -0.38 20.20 -6.47
N TRP A 407 -0.98 19.09 -6.92
CA TRP A 407 -0.28 17.80 -6.96
C TRP A 407 0.99 17.86 -7.81
N HIS A 408 0.90 18.51 -8.97
CA HIS A 408 2.01 18.67 -9.88
C HIS A 408 3.03 19.67 -9.33
N GLU A 409 2.58 20.83 -8.83
CA GLU A 409 3.47 21.85 -8.25
C GLU A 409 4.27 21.30 -7.06
N ASN A 410 3.62 20.55 -6.17
CA ASN A 410 4.29 19.92 -5.05
C ASN A 410 5.32 18.89 -5.50
N ASN A 411 4.99 18.05 -6.48
CA ASN A 411 5.94 17.07 -7.02
C ASN A 411 7.15 17.76 -7.67
N ASP A 412 6.91 18.78 -8.49
CA ASP A 412 7.94 19.52 -9.23
C ASP A 412 8.85 20.34 -8.30
N PHE A 413 8.34 20.82 -7.17
CA PHE A 413 9.15 21.54 -6.19
C PHE A 413 9.88 20.60 -5.23
N LEU A 414 9.19 19.59 -4.70
CA LEU A 414 9.72 18.74 -3.64
C LEU A 414 10.61 17.62 -4.17
N HIS A 415 10.29 17.08 -5.36
CA HIS A 415 10.92 15.90 -5.96
C HIS A 415 11.17 14.78 -4.94
N LEU A 416 10.22 14.52 -4.03
CA LEU A 416 10.44 13.62 -2.89
C LEU A 416 10.90 12.24 -3.38
N CYS A 417 11.95 11.75 -2.73
CA CYS A 417 12.54 10.46 -2.94
C CYS A 417 12.38 9.61 -1.65
N GLY A 418 12.51 8.30 -1.82
CA GLY A 418 12.24 7.29 -0.80
C GLY A 418 13.03 6.03 -1.09
N VAL A 419 14.35 6.14 -1.01
CA VAL A 419 15.26 4.99 -1.07
C VAL A 419 15.17 4.25 0.26
N SER A 420 14.60 3.05 0.22
CA SER A 420 14.40 2.19 1.38
C SER A 420 15.51 1.17 1.54
N LEU A 421 15.75 0.75 2.79
CA LEU A 421 16.55 -0.43 3.10
C LEU A 421 15.62 -1.62 3.42
N THR A 422 16.01 -2.82 2.99
CA THR A 422 15.39 -4.08 3.41
C THR A 422 16.47 -5.09 3.80
N GLY A 423 16.10 -6.16 4.49
CA GLY A 423 17.10 -7.14 4.94
C GLY A 423 17.93 -6.66 6.14
N VAL A 424 17.46 -5.63 6.87
CA VAL A 424 18.25 -4.97 7.93
C VAL A 424 18.69 -5.94 9.02
N VAL A 425 17.78 -6.80 9.48
CA VAL A 425 18.09 -7.76 10.57
C VAL A 425 19.07 -8.86 10.17
N ARG A 426 19.32 -9.04 8.87
CA ARG A 426 20.34 -9.97 8.34
C ARG A 426 21.74 -9.35 8.32
N ARG A 427 21.84 -8.07 8.66
CA ARG A 427 23.07 -7.28 8.68
C ARG A 427 23.28 -6.57 10.03
N PRO A 428 23.33 -7.32 11.15
CA PRO A 428 23.58 -6.74 12.47
C PRO A 428 24.96 -6.08 12.59
N ASP A 429 25.86 -6.33 11.63
CA ASP A 429 27.18 -5.72 11.51
C ASP A 429 27.13 -4.23 11.08
N LEU A 430 26.02 -3.75 10.53
CA LEU A 430 25.90 -2.36 10.06
C LEU A 430 25.59 -1.42 11.22
N GLY A 431 26.61 -0.67 11.64
CA GLY A 431 26.50 0.34 12.69
C GLY A 431 26.14 1.74 12.18
N PRO A 432 26.16 2.73 13.09
CA PRO A 432 25.87 4.12 12.76
C PRO A 432 26.73 4.69 11.61
N TYR A 433 28.00 4.31 11.53
CA TYR A 433 28.91 4.82 10.50
C TYR A 433 28.52 4.31 9.11
N GLU A 434 28.32 3.00 8.96
CA GLU A 434 27.95 2.37 7.70
C GLU A 434 26.60 2.88 7.20
N LEU A 435 25.62 3.01 8.10
CA LEU A 435 24.29 3.55 7.78
C LEU A 435 24.37 4.99 7.26
N ARG A 436 25.20 5.85 7.86
CA ARG A 436 25.41 7.23 7.37
C ARG A 436 26.09 7.27 6.01
N LEU A 437 27.05 6.36 5.74
CA LEU A 437 27.65 6.24 4.41
C LEU A 437 26.63 5.81 3.35
N LEU A 438 25.74 4.88 3.68
CA LEU A 438 24.63 4.48 2.80
C LEU A 438 23.68 5.65 2.53
N ARG A 439 23.29 6.40 3.58
CA ARG A 439 22.48 7.61 3.44
C ARG A 439 23.12 8.60 2.47
N ASN A 440 24.40 8.91 2.68
CA ASN A 440 25.13 9.85 1.84
C ASN A 440 25.20 9.38 0.39
N ALA A 441 25.43 8.08 0.14
CA ALA A 441 25.46 7.53 -1.20
C ALA A 441 24.08 7.61 -1.90
N ALA A 442 22.98 7.39 -1.18
CA ALA A 442 21.62 7.60 -1.70
C ALA A 442 21.37 9.07 -2.06
N ILE A 443 21.68 10.00 -1.16
CA ILE A 443 21.53 11.44 -1.38
C ILE A 443 22.36 11.90 -2.58
N MET A 444 23.63 11.49 -2.65
CA MET A 444 24.51 11.80 -3.78
C MET A 444 23.95 11.25 -5.10
N GLY A 445 23.40 10.03 -5.09
CA GLY A 445 22.73 9.45 -6.25
C GLY A 445 21.58 10.34 -6.71
N ALA A 446 20.61 10.62 -5.84
CA ALA A 446 19.45 11.43 -6.21
C ALA A 446 19.83 12.87 -6.64
N TYR A 447 20.75 13.51 -5.92
CA TYR A 447 21.22 14.88 -6.22
C TYR A 447 21.95 14.93 -7.57
N SER A 448 22.81 13.95 -7.85
CA SER A 448 23.51 13.89 -9.13
C SER A 448 22.55 13.79 -10.32
N MET A 449 21.39 13.12 -10.13
CA MET A 449 20.38 13.04 -11.18
C MET A 449 19.63 14.36 -11.35
N ALA A 450 19.27 15.01 -10.24
CA ALA A 450 18.66 16.34 -10.28
C ALA A 450 19.55 17.35 -11.02
N ASP A 451 20.83 17.40 -10.66
CA ASP A 451 21.82 18.31 -11.22
C ASP A 451 22.04 18.05 -12.73
N GLU A 452 22.12 16.77 -13.15
CA GLU A 452 22.23 16.41 -14.56
C GLU A 452 21.01 16.86 -15.38
N LEU A 453 19.82 16.81 -14.79
CA LEU A 453 18.56 17.20 -15.45
C LEU A 453 18.27 18.70 -15.36
N GLY A 454 19.06 19.47 -14.59
CA GLY A 454 18.80 20.87 -14.31
C GLY A 454 17.49 21.11 -13.53
N LEU A 455 17.10 20.17 -12.67
CA LEU A 455 15.87 20.20 -11.88
C LEU A 455 16.14 20.42 -10.38
N PRO A 456 15.15 20.84 -9.58
CA PRO A 456 15.33 21.00 -8.14
C PRO A 456 15.74 19.71 -7.45
N ARG A 457 16.77 19.78 -6.59
CA ARG A 457 17.19 18.63 -5.78
C ARG A 457 16.04 18.15 -4.88
N PRO A 458 15.92 16.82 -4.67
CA PRO A 458 14.87 16.24 -3.84
C PRO A 458 15.03 16.74 -2.40
N LYS A 459 13.92 17.12 -1.75
CA LYS A 459 14.00 17.69 -0.40
C LYS A 459 14.39 16.66 0.66
N ASN A 460 13.90 15.42 0.52
CA ASN A 460 14.29 14.25 1.30
C ASN A 460 14.48 13.05 0.36
N VAL A 461 15.41 12.14 0.69
CA VAL A 461 15.79 11.01 -0.17
C VAL A 461 15.58 9.65 0.49
N THR A 462 15.81 9.55 1.79
CA THR A 462 15.94 8.26 2.49
C THR A 462 14.76 7.97 3.42
N THR A 463 14.31 6.72 3.40
CA THR A 463 13.16 6.23 4.17
C THR A 463 13.38 4.76 4.55
N LEU A 464 12.45 4.16 5.29
CA LEU A 464 12.37 2.71 5.39
C LEU A 464 10.91 2.28 5.35
N LYS A 465 10.53 1.52 4.32
CA LYS A 465 9.18 0.98 4.17
C LYS A 465 9.13 -0.47 4.72
N PRO A 466 7.94 -1.00 5.04
CA PRO A 466 7.83 -2.33 5.66
C PRO A 466 8.12 -3.50 4.72
N GLU A 467 8.13 -3.29 3.40
CA GLU A 467 8.57 -4.27 2.39
C GLU A 467 7.77 -5.57 2.27
N GLY A 468 6.46 -5.56 2.54
CA GLY A 468 5.62 -6.77 2.56
C GLY A 468 5.78 -7.72 1.37
N THR A 469 5.44 -7.33 0.13
CA THR A 469 5.50 -8.24 -1.03
C THR A 469 6.87 -8.31 -1.70
N ILE A 470 7.59 -7.18 -1.82
CA ILE A 470 8.90 -7.14 -2.49
C ILE A 470 9.92 -8.01 -1.75
N SER A 471 9.97 -7.96 -0.41
CA SER A 471 10.89 -8.78 0.38
C SER A 471 10.72 -10.28 0.11
N LYS A 472 9.46 -10.75 0.00
CA LYS A 472 9.12 -12.14 -0.32
C LYS A 472 9.52 -12.53 -1.73
N CYS A 473 9.36 -11.62 -2.69
CA CYS A 473 9.89 -11.78 -4.04
C CYS A 473 11.42 -11.74 -4.06
N TYR A 474 12.09 -11.19 -3.05
CA TYR A 474 13.54 -11.00 -3.07
C TYR A 474 14.29 -11.98 -2.16
N ASP A 475 13.56 -12.88 -1.48
CA ASP A 475 14.07 -13.77 -0.43
C ASP A 475 14.86 -13.04 0.65
N THR A 476 14.25 -11.98 1.19
CA THR A 476 14.85 -11.19 2.24
C THR A 476 13.81 -10.79 3.29
N THR A 477 14.28 -10.31 4.44
CA THR A 477 13.40 -9.92 5.54
C THR A 477 12.71 -8.58 5.26
N GLU A 478 11.55 -8.40 5.88
CA GLU A 478 10.62 -7.27 5.65
C GLU A 478 11.14 -5.97 6.27
N GLY A 479 11.87 -5.15 5.49
CA GLY A 479 12.36 -3.85 5.93
C GLY A 479 13.30 -3.99 7.12
N ALA A 480 12.87 -3.48 8.27
CA ALA A 480 13.57 -3.56 9.55
C ALA A 480 13.06 -4.67 10.50
N HIS A 481 12.10 -5.48 10.07
CA HIS A 481 11.48 -6.50 10.91
C HIS A 481 12.28 -7.80 10.92
N LYS A 482 12.32 -8.41 12.10
CA LYS A 482 12.73 -9.80 12.27
C LYS A 482 11.55 -10.74 11.97
N PRO A 483 11.75 -11.83 11.19
CA PRO A 483 10.69 -12.82 10.94
C PRO A 483 10.12 -13.40 12.24
N LEU A 484 8.92 -13.95 12.22
CA LEU A 484 8.29 -14.54 13.43
C LEU A 484 9.02 -15.77 13.97
N ALA A 485 9.64 -16.55 13.09
CA ALA A 485 10.36 -17.78 13.42
C ALA A 485 11.37 -18.13 12.32
N ARG A 486 12.28 -19.07 12.60
CA ARG A 486 13.21 -19.60 11.59
C ARG A 486 12.46 -20.30 10.47
N TYR A 487 11.55 -21.21 10.83
CA TYR A 487 10.75 -21.99 9.89
C TYR A 487 9.30 -21.50 9.92
N ILE A 488 8.80 -21.07 8.77
CA ILE A 488 7.46 -20.52 8.63
C ILE A 488 6.76 -21.15 7.43
N PHE A 489 5.49 -21.48 7.62
CA PHE A 489 4.54 -21.75 6.56
C PHE A 489 3.79 -20.46 6.21
N ASN A 490 4.08 -19.90 5.03
CA ASN A 490 3.40 -18.72 4.51
C ASN A 490 2.14 -19.16 3.75
N ASN A 491 0.97 -18.86 4.30
CA ASN A 491 -0.31 -19.17 3.70
C ASN A 491 -0.77 -18.01 2.82
N VAL A 492 -0.74 -18.20 1.50
CA VAL A 492 -0.96 -17.16 0.50
C VAL A 492 -2.26 -17.42 -0.27
N THR A 493 -3.08 -16.39 -0.45
CA THR A 493 -4.35 -16.52 -1.19
C THR A 493 -4.15 -16.40 -2.69
N PHE A 494 -4.68 -17.36 -3.44
CA PHE A 494 -4.75 -17.41 -4.90
C PHE A 494 -6.21 -17.31 -5.33
N VAL A 495 -6.47 -16.59 -6.43
CA VAL A 495 -7.82 -16.48 -6.95
C VAL A 495 -8.30 -17.85 -7.46
N LYS A 496 -9.61 -18.11 -7.38
CA LYS A 496 -10.24 -19.40 -7.74
C LYS A 496 -9.71 -20.05 -9.04
N HIS A 497 -9.48 -19.23 -10.07
CA HIS A 497 -9.10 -19.64 -11.43
C HIS A 497 -7.62 -19.38 -11.77
N ASP A 498 -6.76 -19.17 -10.77
CA ASP A 498 -5.33 -18.94 -11.02
C ASP A 498 -4.69 -20.23 -11.61
N PRO A 499 -4.03 -20.16 -12.79
CA PRO A 499 -3.47 -21.33 -13.45
C PRO A 499 -2.38 -22.03 -12.62
N LEU A 500 -1.78 -21.35 -11.65
CA LEU A 500 -0.77 -21.96 -10.77
C LEU A 500 -1.38 -22.93 -9.75
N VAL A 501 -2.67 -22.84 -9.45
CA VAL A 501 -3.29 -23.66 -8.40
C VAL A 501 -3.16 -25.16 -8.70
N ASN A 502 -3.47 -25.58 -9.94
CA ASN A 502 -3.39 -26.99 -10.33
C ASN A 502 -1.94 -27.49 -10.35
N VAL A 503 -1.02 -26.67 -10.86
CA VAL A 503 0.41 -26.98 -10.88
C VAL A 503 0.95 -27.18 -9.46
N LEU A 504 0.61 -26.28 -8.54
CA LEU A 504 1.06 -26.35 -7.16
C LEU A 504 0.43 -27.57 -6.44
N ARG A 505 -0.82 -27.91 -6.77
CA ARG A 505 -1.48 -29.12 -6.27
C ARG A 505 -0.74 -30.39 -6.70
N GLU A 506 -0.40 -30.51 -7.98
CA GLU A 506 0.32 -31.68 -8.53
C GLU A 506 1.74 -31.82 -7.97
N ALA A 507 2.35 -30.69 -7.61
CA ALA A 507 3.64 -30.63 -6.93
C ALA A 507 3.57 -30.93 -5.43
N GLY A 508 2.38 -31.15 -4.86
CA GLY A 508 2.20 -31.55 -3.47
C GLY A 508 2.08 -30.41 -2.47
N TYR A 509 1.93 -29.16 -2.91
CA TYR A 509 1.68 -28.05 -2.00
C TYR A 509 0.35 -28.24 -1.26
N ALA A 510 0.33 -27.93 0.04
CA ALA A 510 -0.90 -27.89 0.80
C ALA A 510 -1.79 -26.76 0.30
N ILE A 511 -3.05 -27.11 0.01
CA ILE A 511 -4.07 -26.19 -0.52
C ILE A 511 -5.35 -26.37 0.29
N MET A 512 -5.94 -25.25 0.71
CA MET A 512 -7.27 -25.23 1.33
C MET A 512 -8.14 -24.17 0.66
N SER A 513 -9.46 -24.34 0.72
CA SER A 513 -10.40 -23.31 0.29
C SER A 513 -10.36 -22.13 1.24
N HIS A 514 -10.49 -20.92 0.69
CA HIS A 514 -10.52 -19.71 1.50
C HIS A 514 -11.81 -19.69 2.36
N PRO A 515 -11.70 -19.40 3.67
CA PRO A 515 -12.80 -19.59 4.64
C PRO A 515 -13.97 -18.61 4.49
N ASN A 516 -13.85 -17.59 3.63
CA ASN A 516 -14.91 -16.62 3.36
C ASN A 516 -15.94 -17.10 2.33
N GLY A 517 -15.75 -18.27 1.71
CA GLY A 517 -16.65 -18.75 0.67
C GLY A 517 -16.50 -18.09 -0.71
N SER A 518 -15.44 -17.32 -0.96
CA SER A 518 -15.19 -16.71 -2.29
C SER A 518 -14.83 -17.73 -3.39
N GLY A 519 -14.57 -18.98 -3.01
CA GLY A 519 -14.03 -20.01 -3.90
C GLY A 519 -12.53 -19.85 -4.20
N ASP A 520 -11.86 -18.86 -3.60
CA ASP A 520 -10.41 -18.70 -3.66
C ASP A 520 -9.68 -19.82 -2.90
N TRP A 521 -8.39 -19.94 -3.16
CA TRP A 521 -7.51 -20.94 -2.57
C TRP A 521 -6.49 -20.30 -1.64
N ILE A 522 -6.08 -21.01 -0.61
CA ILE A 522 -4.92 -20.69 0.23
C ILE A 522 -3.88 -21.77 -0.01
N ILE A 523 -2.67 -21.37 -0.38
CA ILE A 523 -1.56 -22.28 -0.66
C ILE A 523 -0.42 -22.02 0.33
N THR A 524 0.11 -23.08 0.93
CA THR A 524 1.15 -23.02 1.94
C THR A 524 2.55 -23.06 1.31
N LEU A 525 3.28 -21.95 1.36
CA LEU A 525 4.64 -21.82 0.84
C LEU A 525 5.66 -21.88 2.01
N PRO A 526 6.59 -22.86 2.03
CA PRO A 526 7.57 -22.95 3.10
C PRO A 526 8.67 -21.89 2.94
N VAL A 527 9.15 -21.33 4.07
CA VAL A 527 10.37 -20.52 4.15
C VAL A 527 11.20 -20.88 5.37
N ALA A 528 12.52 -20.89 5.19
CA ALA A 528 13.51 -20.93 6.26
C ALA A 528 14.39 -19.66 6.25
N TRP A 529 14.73 -19.17 7.44
CA TRP A 529 15.64 -18.03 7.65
C TRP A 529 16.92 -18.49 8.34
N ASP A 530 17.82 -19.10 7.58
CA ASP A 530 19.03 -19.73 8.14
C ASP A 530 20.09 -18.72 8.62
N ASP A 531 20.02 -17.48 8.14
CA ASP A 531 20.98 -16.40 8.42
C ASP A 531 20.43 -15.33 9.38
N VAL A 532 19.39 -15.67 10.13
CA VAL A 532 18.84 -14.86 11.23
C VAL A 532 18.87 -15.68 12.52
N ASP A 533 19.23 -15.04 13.62
CA ASP A 533 19.29 -15.67 14.94
C ASP A 533 17.90 -15.73 15.59
N PHE A 534 17.56 -16.86 16.21
CA PHE A 534 16.30 -17.08 16.91
C PHE A 534 16.52 -17.79 18.25
N GLU A 535 15.58 -17.63 19.17
CA GLU A 535 15.59 -18.37 20.44
C GLU A 535 14.74 -19.63 20.32
N THR A 536 15.17 -20.73 20.94
CA THR A 536 14.39 -21.96 20.99
C THR A 536 13.46 -21.97 22.19
N VAL A 537 12.15 -22.00 21.93
CA VAL A 537 11.09 -22.08 22.94
C VAL A 537 10.18 -23.26 22.59
N ASN A 538 10.07 -24.25 23.49
CA ASN A 538 9.25 -25.46 23.28
C ASN A 538 9.52 -26.17 21.93
N GLY A 539 10.78 -26.21 21.48
CA GLY A 539 11.18 -26.83 20.22
C GLY A 539 10.94 -25.98 18.96
N LEU A 540 10.41 -24.76 19.10
CA LEU A 540 10.27 -23.79 18.02
C LEU A 540 11.38 -22.75 18.10
N GLU A 541 12.00 -22.41 16.97
CA GLU A 541 12.97 -21.31 16.86
C GLU A 541 12.24 -20.02 16.48
N VAL A 542 11.97 -19.16 17.47
CA VAL A 542 11.01 -18.05 17.37
C VAL A 542 11.64 -16.70 17.67
N ASN A 543 10.95 -15.64 17.23
CA ASN A 543 11.30 -14.27 17.55
C ASN A 543 10.75 -13.88 18.93
N THR A 544 11.65 -13.53 19.83
CA THR A 544 11.38 -13.12 21.21
C THR A 544 11.75 -11.65 21.47
N GLU A 545 12.02 -10.86 20.42
CA GLU A 545 12.37 -9.45 20.57
C GLU A 545 11.34 -8.68 21.41
N THR A 546 11.86 -7.94 22.38
CA THR A 546 11.04 -7.03 23.19
C THR A 546 10.57 -5.85 22.34
N ALA A 547 9.56 -5.13 22.82
CA ALA A 547 9.16 -3.87 22.19
C ALA A 547 10.33 -2.87 22.16
N ILE A 548 11.20 -2.89 23.18
CA ILE A 548 12.34 -1.99 23.30
C ILE A 548 13.44 -2.34 22.28
N ASP A 549 13.75 -3.62 22.06
CA ASP A 549 14.75 -4.01 21.04
C ASP A 549 14.36 -3.51 19.65
N GLN A 550 13.06 -3.61 19.32
CA GLN A 550 12.51 -3.10 18.06
C GLN A 550 12.58 -1.57 17.98
N LEU A 551 12.28 -0.86 19.08
CA LEU A 551 12.36 0.60 19.16
C LEU A 551 13.80 1.12 19.10
N GLU A 552 14.76 0.43 19.70
CA GLU A 552 16.19 0.76 19.60
C GLU A 552 16.69 0.59 18.16
N ARG A 553 16.28 -0.48 17.46
CA ARG A 553 16.56 -0.64 16.03
C ARG A 553 15.92 0.47 15.20
N TYR A 554 14.68 0.84 15.48
CA TYR A 554 14.01 1.98 14.83
C TYR A 554 14.82 3.27 15.03
N LYS A 555 15.23 3.58 16.25
CA LYS A 555 16.02 4.78 16.55
C LYS A 555 17.38 4.76 15.86
N LEU A 556 18.08 3.62 15.85
CA LEU A 556 19.34 3.47 15.11
C LEU A 556 19.17 3.87 13.64
N LEU A 557 18.09 3.43 13.00
CA LEU A 557 17.79 3.73 11.60
C LEU A 557 17.35 5.20 11.40
N MET A 558 16.48 5.71 12.29
CA MET A 558 16.00 7.10 12.29
C MET A 558 17.12 8.14 12.47
N ASP A 559 18.15 7.80 13.25
CA ASP A 559 19.27 8.70 13.55
C ASP A 559 20.35 8.67 12.46
N ASN A 560 20.53 7.53 11.79
CA ASN A 560 21.73 7.30 10.97
C ASN A 560 21.44 7.13 9.48
N TYR A 561 20.23 6.75 9.08
CA TYR A 561 19.89 6.58 7.67
C TYR A 561 18.72 7.45 7.21
N VAL A 562 17.65 7.53 7.99
CA VAL A 562 16.34 8.00 7.50
C VAL A 562 16.17 9.52 7.62
N GLU A 563 15.76 10.16 6.52
CA GLU A 563 15.31 11.56 6.47
C GLU A 563 13.81 11.70 6.69
N GLN A 564 13.03 10.75 6.15
CA GLN A 564 11.58 10.69 6.26
C GLN A 564 11.16 10.01 7.59
N ASN A 565 10.49 8.85 7.54
CA ASN A 565 10.26 7.98 8.68
C ASN A 565 10.64 6.52 8.37
N CYS A 566 10.85 5.73 9.43
CA CYS A 566 11.06 4.29 9.37
C CYS A 566 9.75 3.59 9.74
N SER A 567 9.05 3.05 8.76
CA SER A 567 7.82 2.29 9.01
C SER A 567 8.14 0.93 9.59
N ILE A 568 7.80 0.76 10.86
CA ILE A 568 7.80 -0.53 11.54
C ILE A 568 6.53 -0.74 12.35
N THR A 569 6.18 -2.01 12.51
CA THR A 569 5.26 -2.48 13.54
C THR A 569 6.07 -2.98 14.73
N VAL A 570 5.89 -2.34 15.87
CA VAL A 570 6.44 -2.77 17.16
C VAL A 570 5.47 -3.76 17.78
N SER A 571 5.87 -5.03 17.78
CA SER A 571 5.12 -6.09 18.46
C SER A 571 5.36 -6.01 19.96
N TYR A 572 4.31 -5.93 20.78
CA TYR A 572 4.43 -5.75 22.24
C TYR A 572 3.47 -6.63 23.05
N ALA A 573 3.80 -6.86 24.31
CA ALA A 573 2.92 -7.44 25.31
C ALA A 573 2.37 -6.34 26.24
N PRO A 574 1.18 -6.50 26.84
CA PRO A 574 0.61 -5.49 27.75
C PRO A 574 1.55 -5.11 28.91
N ALA A 575 2.36 -6.04 29.40
CA ALA A 575 3.34 -5.78 30.46
C ALA A 575 4.50 -4.86 30.03
N GLU A 576 4.75 -4.70 28.73
CA GLU A 576 5.82 -3.86 28.18
C GLU A 576 5.40 -2.39 27.99
N VAL A 577 4.11 -2.05 28.19
CA VAL A 577 3.59 -0.69 27.95
C VAL A 577 4.34 0.38 28.75
N ASP A 578 4.69 0.10 30.01
CA ASP A 578 5.46 1.03 30.84
C ASP A 578 6.82 1.37 30.23
N ALA A 579 7.54 0.34 29.78
CA ALA A 579 8.84 0.48 29.14
C ALA A 579 8.72 1.25 27.81
N ILE A 580 7.68 0.98 27.01
CA ILE A 580 7.42 1.70 25.76
C ILE A 580 7.18 3.19 26.05
N ILE A 581 6.36 3.52 27.05
CA ILE A 581 6.07 4.89 27.43
C ILE A 581 7.35 5.60 27.90
N GLU A 582 8.19 4.94 28.71
CA GLU A 582 9.48 5.47 29.15
C GLU A 582 10.40 5.77 27.98
N TRP A 583 10.49 4.84 27.04
CA TRP A 583 11.26 4.98 25.82
C TRP A 583 10.77 6.17 24.98
N LEU A 584 9.46 6.28 24.75
CA LEU A 584 8.86 7.39 23.99
C LEU A 584 9.11 8.74 24.66
N LEU A 585 9.01 8.82 25.99
CA LEU A 585 9.30 10.04 26.73
C LEU A 585 10.78 10.40 26.69
N GLN A 586 11.68 9.42 26.70
CA GLN A 586 13.12 9.65 26.63
C GLN A 586 13.56 10.10 25.23
N TYR A 587 13.00 9.49 24.18
CA TYR A 587 13.45 9.65 22.79
C TYR A 587 12.43 10.30 21.86
N TRP A 588 11.49 11.07 22.41
CA TRP A 588 10.40 11.70 21.66
C TRP A 588 10.89 12.44 20.40
N ASP A 589 11.99 13.20 20.50
CA ASP A 589 12.50 14.01 19.39
C ASP A 589 13.15 13.17 18.27
N HIS A 590 13.49 11.91 18.55
CA HIS A 590 13.98 10.94 17.57
C HIS A 590 12.84 10.14 16.92
N TYR A 591 11.67 10.13 17.55
CA TYR A 591 10.49 9.39 17.13
C TYR A 591 9.60 10.21 16.19
N VAL A 592 9.17 9.60 15.09
CA VAL A 592 8.14 10.15 14.20
C VAL A 592 6.88 9.29 14.22
N GLY A 593 6.97 7.99 13.96
CA GLY A 593 5.78 7.15 13.90
C GLY A 593 6.06 5.68 13.73
N VAL A 594 5.49 4.86 14.60
CA VAL A 594 5.43 3.39 14.47
C VAL A 594 3.99 2.92 14.67
N SER A 595 3.71 1.71 14.22
CA SER A 595 2.49 0.99 14.59
C SER A 595 2.79 0.11 15.81
N PHE A 596 1.91 0.07 16.81
CA PHE A 596 2.02 -0.89 17.90
C PHE A 596 0.98 -1.98 17.70
N LEU A 597 1.40 -3.24 17.78
CA LEU A 597 0.51 -4.39 17.63
C LEU A 597 0.78 -5.40 18.73
N LEU A 598 -0.26 -6.03 19.28
CA LEU A 598 -0.05 -7.11 20.23
C LEU A 598 0.78 -8.21 19.58
N ARG A 599 1.83 -8.64 20.27
CA ARG A 599 2.73 -9.69 19.81
C ARG A 599 1.92 -10.96 19.59
N ALA A 600 2.01 -11.50 18.38
CA ALA A 600 1.47 -12.82 18.08
C ALA A 600 2.22 -13.84 18.95
N ASP A 601 1.47 -14.69 19.65
CA ASP A 601 2.06 -15.80 20.39
C ASP A 601 2.55 -16.86 19.38
N PRO A 602 3.87 -17.01 19.19
CA PRO A 602 4.39 -17.90 18.16
C PRO A 602 4.17 -19.37 18.48
N LEU A 603 3.73 -19.70 19.71
CA LEU A 603 3.43 -21.06 20.15
C LEU A 603 1.97 -21.46 19.89
N LYS A 604 1.11 -20.50 19.54
CA LYS A 604 -0.31 -20.76 19.26
C LYS A 604 -0.54 -21.06 17.80
N THR A 605 -1.32 -22.12 17.57
CA THR A 605 -1.81 -22.48 16.24
C THR A 605 -2.99 -21.58 15.82
N ALA A 606 -3.38 -21.65 14.55
CA ALA A 606 -4.60 -21.00 14.08
C ALA A 606 -5.82 -21.42 14.92
N ALA A 607 -5.92 -22.73 15.25
CA ALA A 607 -7.00 -23.28 16.05
C ALA A 607 -7.04 -22.71 17.47
N ASP A 608 -5.88 -22.55 18.13
CA ASP A 608 -5.79 -21.96 19.47
C ASP A 608 -6.27 -20.50 19.51
N LEU A 609 -6.15 -19.81 18.38
CA LEU A 609 -6.58 -18.43 18.19
C LEU A 609 -7.99 -18.31 17.61
N GLY A 610 -8.67 -19.44 17.35
CA GLY A 610 -10.00 -19.45 16.73
C GLY A 610 -10.01 -19.05 15.24
N TYR A 611 -8.85 -19.09 14.58
CA TYR A 611 -8.71 -18.80 13.15
C TYR A 611 -8.62 -20.07 12.31
N PRO A 612 -9.13 -20.04 11.06
CA PRO A 612 -9.00 -21.18 10.14
C PRO A 612 -7.56 -21.39 9.65
N TYR A 613 -6.76 -20.32 9.58
CA TYR A 613 -5.35 -20.36 9.20
C TYR A 613 -4.62 -19.12 9.73
N LEU A 614 -3.29 -19.18 9.84
CA LEU A 614 -2.44 -18.02 10.07
C LEU A 614 -1.70 -17.65 8.78
N PRO A 615 -1.64 -16.38 8.36
CA PRO A 615 -0.88 -15.97 7.18
C PRO A 615 0.59 -16.36 7.25
N GLN A 616 1.18 -16.30 8.45
CA GLN A 616 2.50 -16.81 8.75
C GLN A 616 2.38 -17.74 9.96
N GLN A 617 2.68 -19.02 9.76
CA GLN A 617 2.59 -20.03 10.82
C GLN A 617 4.00 -20.51 11.17
N PRO A 618 4.49 -20.22 12.40
CA PRO A 618 5.69 -20.85 12.94
C PRO A 618 5.54 -22.37 13.01
N VAL A 619 6.59 -23.10 12.61
CA VAL A 619 6.64 -24.56 12.69
C VAL A 619 8.01 -25.03 13.18
N THR A 620 8.09 -26.27 13.70
CA THR A 620 9.38 -26.85 14.08
C THR A 620 10.16 -27.27 12.83
N LYS A 621 11.46 -27.51 12.99
CA LYS A 621 12.30 -27.99 11.89
C LYS A 621 11.79 -29.32 11.32
N GLU A 622 11.35 -30.24 12.18
CA GLU A 622 10.88 -31.56 11.77
C GLU A 622 9.62 -31.46 10.90
N VAL A 623 8.67 -30.60 11.28
CA VAL A 623 7.46 -30.34 10.49
C VAL A 623 7.80 -29.67 9.16
N TYR A 624 8.72 -28.70 9.18
CA TYR A 624 9.18 -28.02 7.98
C TYR A 624 9.85 -28.99 7.00
N ASP A 625 10.83 -29.76 7.46
CA ASP A 625 11.59 -30.71 6.65
C ASP A 625 10.68 -31.79 6.06
N ALA A 626 9.74 -32.32 6.86
CA ALA A 626 8.77 -33.31 6.40
C ALA A 626 7.86 -32.77 5.29
N TYR A 627 7.41 -31.51 5.42
CA TYR A 627 6.61 -30.88 4.38
C TYR A 627 7.43 -30.64 3.11
N VAL A 628 8.63 -30.05 3.22
CA VAL A 628 9.49 -29.78 2.07
C VAL A 628 9.88 -31.07 1.34
N ALA A 629 10.15 -32.16 2.05
CA ALA A 629 10.47 -33.46 1.46
C ALA A 629 9.30 -34.08 0.67
N SER A 630 8.07 -33.67 0.94
CA SER A 630 6.89 -34.11 0.19
C SER A 630 6.67 -33.35 -1.13
N LEU A 631 7.32 -32.20 -1.30
CA LEU A 631 7.14 -31.34 -2.48
C LEU A 631 7.98 -31.84 -3.65
N LYS A 632 7.36 -31.87 -4.84
CA LYS A 632 8.08 -32.17 -6.08
C LYS A 632 8.78 -30.91 -6.59
N PRO A 633 9.98 -31.03 -7.19
CA PRO A 633 10.61 -29.92 -7.89
C PRO A 633 9.68 -29.34 -8.96
N LEU A 634 9.58 -28.02 -9.01
CA LEU A 634 8.85 -27.29 -10.03
C LEU A 634 9.80 -26.41 -10.82
N ASP A 635 9.64 -26.45 -12.14
CA ASP A 635 10.19 -25.46 -13.04
C ASP A 635 9.04 -24.61 -13.58
N LEU A 636 8.93 -23.38 -13.08
CA LEU A 636 7.86 -22.48 -13.49
C LEU A 636 8.07 -21.90 -14.89
N GLU A 637 9.27 -21.99 -15.46
CA GLU A 637 9.58 -21.48 -16.80
C GLU A 637 9.12 -22.45 -17.90
N SER A 638 9.17 -23.76 -17.65
CA SER A 638 8.67 -24.79 -18.60
C SER A 638 7.14 -24.90 -18.68
N LEU A 639 6.41 -24.36 -17.70
CA LEU A 639 4.93 -24.29 -17.71
C LEU A 639 4.34 -23.43 -18.84
N LYS A 640 5.16 -22.71 -19.62
CA LYS A 640 4.71 -21.99 -20.83
C LYS A 640 4.08 -22.91 -21.88
N ALA A 641 4.27 -24.23 -21.80
CA ALA A 641 3.89 -25.16 -22.86
C ALA A 641 2.55 -25.91 -22.67
N GLN A 642 1.84 -25.76 -21.54
CA GLN A 642 0.74 -26.70 -21.19
C GLN A 642 -0.64 -26.10 -20.88
N SER A 643 -0.86 -24.79 -21.00
CA SER A 643 -2.18 -24.19 -20.70
C SER A 643 -3.06 -24.08 -21.95
N GLU A 644 -3.57 -25.21 -22.48
CA GLU A 644 -4.59 -25.22 -23.54
C GLU A 644 -6.02 -25.59 -23.07
N ASP A 645 -6.23 -25.97 -21.81
CA ASP A 645 -7.57 -26.37 -21.36
C ASP A 645 -8.35 -25.24 -20.66
N ALA A 646 -9.55 -25.02 -21.20
CA ALA A 646 -10.47 -23.93 -20.98
C ALA A 646 -10.94 -23.74 -19.52
N VAL A 647 -11.10 -22.48 -19.11
CA VAL A 647 -11.66 -22.10 -17.81
C VAL A 647 -12.89 -21.22 -18.00
N ASP A 648 -14.04 -21.77 -17.61
CA ASP A 648 -15.35 -21.13 -17.54
C ASP A 648 -15.44 -20.23 -16.28
N MET A 649 -16.00 -19.03 -16.42
CA MET A 649 -15.96 -17.94 -15.41
C MET A 649 -17.33 -17.82 -14.71
N GLY A 650 -17.39 -18.20 -13.44
CA GLY A 650 -18.61 -18.11 -12.60
C GLY A 650 -18.45 -17.20 -11.38
N ASN A 651 -19.52 -16.43 -11.11
CA ASN A 651 -19.71 -15.35 -10.14
C ASN A 651 -19.54 -15.67 -8.63
N ASP A 652 -19.37 -14.57 -7.88
CA ASP A 652 -19.84 -14.25 -6.52
C ASP A 652 -18.99 -14.46 -5.23
N CYS A 653 -18.79 -13.30 -4.57
CA CYS A 653 -19.02 -12.95 -3.15
C CYS A 653 -17.96 -13.16 -2.03
N ALA A 654 -18.32 -12.59 -0.89
CA ALA A 654 -17.56 -11.74 0.02
C ALA A 654 -17.03 -12.44 1.27
N GLY A 655 -15.81 -12.09 1.67
CA GLY A 655 -15.50 -12.00 3.10
C GLY A 655 -14.09 -11.50 3.40
N GLY A 656 -14.05 -10.58 4.37
CA GLY A 656 -12.93 -9.70 4.66
C GLY A 656 -11.92 -10.24 5.64
N ALA A 657 -11.11 -11.21 5.23
CA ALA A 657 -9.81 -11.47 5.85
C ALA A 657 -8.70 -11.00 4.89
N CYS A 658 -7.67 -10.33 5.39
CA CYS A 658 -6.56 -9.82 4.58
C CYS A 658 -5.50 -10.90 4.38
N PRO A 659 -5.25 -11.35 3.14
CA PRO A 659 -4.12 -12.21 2.87
C PRO A 659 -2.94 -11.40 2.36
N VAL A 660 -1.74 -11.88 2.69
CA VAL A 660 -0.53 -11.52 1.94
C VAL A 660 -0.78 -11.94 0.48
N ARG A 661 -0.69 -10.99 -0.45
CA ARG A 661 -0.57 -11.27 -1.89
C ARG A 661 0.89 -11.32 -2.31
#